data_AF-A0AA39IN72-F1
#
_entry.id   AF-A0AA39IN72-F1
#
_cell.length_a   1.000
_cell.length_b   1.000
_cell.length_c   1.000
_cell.angle_alpha   90.00
_cell.angle_beta   90.00
_cell.angle_gamma   90.00
#
_symmetry.space_group_name_H-M   'P 1'
#
loop_
_entity.id
_entity.type
_entity.pdbx_description
1 polymer ?
#
loop_
_entity_poly.entity_id
_entity_poly.type
_entity_poly.pdbx_seq_one_letter_code
_entity_poly.pdbx_strand_id
1 'polypeptide(L)'
;MDLLPYDLVDHLVQFLPRNDLETITNVACGRPELSNWQLMAEQHLEERYLLDIRIFVQDQNEPKSTAKRMKLEEGEEIDDKNEEIQVYVEKHRFTGELVGPWDFKKLQYASLRDVSISFHPWNVIFLLQQELIQAQGVLYLFAELALKMIQVVQKTFAKVDIRMTSNGTNLRIEDFIQDYVDQGTFVEHMRFSCGGFEKQRIFQKGIVSLFKERRRTPLTVQIPDNFLTHHNIQQILEHWKNSDGFVASHKDVKTLRLGALMSFISEWKDGSGDFVVGQLRKATVGLSFNVWQCINDNHQAFYVHPRANSRLKIQESRYDLYTMSVVPNDPETVKDWNLNLLFGAETINMDCLPFDLIDHLVHFLPLADVETITKAIHLAAWNEVAEDHLRERFILNVSVYLPCNDDSDQEESKDSNDSEYDEDEYDEDQDDQDDIPSKRPRLENEKKPAPFLMFVNKSLFNSRRPISHWNSRNWRYAWLKSVYFHSLQPYTSSPDENELYQPCELQDILRIISLPVAPISDTRSRSSLSLGWIRPTEMDSALNMLNVLQKTFTQTIFCNHGDGIDLKVEEFLSDYLDRETMARTCQHGVNGCVDREVEECKKILSEAAMKTLLARWREGSGEFVVEQIRRTNIKMDRCTAKKFSATRRHTTYPVFFAHPVVNARLKIHRFNVSDHIFRISVVPIDTEVVDDWNFDKLFELR
;
A
#
# COMPACT_ATOMS: atom_id res chain seq x y z
N MET A 1 -15.30 -32.92 -38.68
CA MET A 1 -15.50 -32.19 -37.42
C MET A 1 -16.97 -31.78 -37.28
N ASP A 2 -17.59 -31.43 -38.40
CA ASP A 2 -18.97 -30.89 -38.50
C ASP A 2 -20.08 -31.90 -38.19
N LEU A 3 -19.77 -33.20 -38.31
CA LEU A 3 -20.70 -34.31 -38.02
C LEU A 3 -20.68 -34.75 -36.55
N LEU A 4 -19.87 -34.12 -35.70
CA LEU A 4 -19.89 -34.46 -34.28
C LEU A 4 -21.18 -33.91 -33.66
N PRO A 5 -21.94 -34.75 -32.92
CA PRO A 5 -23.11 -34.27 -32.19
C PRO A 5 -22.69 -33.22 -31.16
N TYR A 6 -23.60 -32.29 -30.88
CA TYR A 6 -23.39 -31.16 -29.97
C TYR A 6 -22.73 -31.57 -28.65
N ASP A 7 -23.25 -32.62 -28.00
CA ASP A 7 -22.75 -33.12 -26.72
C ASP A 7 -21.29 -33.59 -26.78
N LEU A 8 -20.85 -34.13 -27.92
CA LEU A 8 -19.46 -34.56 -28.10
C LEU A 8 -18.54 -33.36 -28.35
N VAL A 9 -19.02 -32.33 -29.06
CA VAL A 9 -18.29 -31.07 -29.19
C VAL A 9 -18.14 -30.40 -27.84
N ASP A 10 -19.20 -30.34 -27.02
CA ASP A 10 -19.15 -29.84 -25.64
C ASP A 10 -18.11 -30.59 -24.79
N HIS A 11 -18.17 -31.93 -24.83
CA HIS A 11 -17.24 -32.78 -24.11
C HIS A 11 -15.79 -32.64 -24.57
N LEU A 12 -15.52 -32.28 -25.83
CA LEU A 12 -14.16 -32.01 -26.30
C LEU A 12 -13.71 -30.60 -25.90
N VAL A 13 -14.57 -29.61 -26.13
CA VAL A 13 -14.33 -28.19 -25.85
C VAL A 13 -13.99 -27.99 -24.38
N GLN A 14 -14.66 -28.67 -23.42
CA GLN A 14 -14.36 -28.56 -21.99
C GLN A 14 -12.90 -28.87 -21.60
N PHE A 15 -12.17 -29.66 -22.40
CA PHE A 15 -10.76 -30.00 -22.10
C PHE A 15 -9.75 -29.08 -22.78
N LEU A 16 -10.19 -28.26 -23.74
CA LEU A 16 -9.28 -27.40 -24.50
C LEU A 16 -8.89 -26.16 -23.68
N PRO A 17 -7.61 -25.75 -23.69
CA PRO A 17 -7.17 -24.46 -23.17
C PRO A 17 -7.92 -23.28 -23.79
N ARG A 18 -8.02 -22.16 -23.07
CA ARG A 18 -8.72 -20.96 -23.55
C ARG A 18 -8.20 -20.46 -24.91
N ASN A 19 -6.88 -20.43 -25.11
CA ASN A 19 -6.28 -19.97 -26.39
C ASN A 19 -6.71 -20.85 -27.57
N ASP A 20 -6.88 -22.15 -27.33
CA ASP A 20 -7.35 -23.08 -28.34
C ASP A 20 -8.83 -22.85 -28.63
N LEU A 21 -9.64 -22.52 -27.61
CA LEU A 21 -11.03 -22.10 -27.80
C LEU A 21 -11.16 -20.81 -28.59
N GLU A 22 -10.38 -19.78 -28.29
CA GLU A 22 -10.37 -18.52 -29.06
C GLU A 22 -9.95 -18.79 -30.51
N THR A 23 -8.98 -19.68 -30.72
CA THR A 23 -8.57 -20.12 -32.06
C THR A 23 -9.72 -20.84 -32.77
N ILE A 24 -10.43 -21.75 -32.09
CA ILE A 24 -11.59 -22.47 -32.65
C ILE A 24 -12.72 -21.50 -32.99
N THR A 25 -13.08 -20.58 -32.09
CA THR A 25 -14.09 -19.55 -32.33
C THR A 25 -13.74 -18.72 -33.55
N ASN A 26 -12.49 -18.24 -33.65
CA ASN A 26 -12.05 -17.42 -34.79
C ASN A 26 -12.03 -18.21 -36.11
N VAL A 27 -11.62 -19.47 -36.09
CA VAL A 27 -11.59 -20.33 -37.29
C VAL A 27 -13.00 -20.75 -37.72
N ALA A 28 -13.90 -20.96 -36.78
CA ALA A 28 -15.30 -21.32 -37.03
C ALA A 28 -16.15 -20.11 -37.44
N CYS A 29 -15.81 -18.89 -36.98
CA CYS A 29 -16.44 -17.63 -37.34
C CYS A 29 -16.25 -17.35 -38.84
N GLY A 30 -17.21 -17.78 -39.66
CA GLY A 30 -17.19 -17.66 -41.13
C GLY A 30 -17.29 -18.99 -41.88
N ARG A 31 -17.40 -20.12 -41.16
CA ARG A 31 -17.63 -21.45 -41.75
C ARG A 31 -18.95 -22.02 -41.21
N PRO A 32 -20.06 -21.93 -41.97
CA PRO A 32 -21.37 -22.40 -41.50
C PRO A 32 -21.37 -23.89 -41.14
N GLU A 33 -20.47 -24.68 -41.72
CA GLU A 33 -20.28 -26.10 -41.40
C GLU A 33 -19.76 -26.32 -39.96
N LEU A 34 -19.09 -25.33 -39.37
CA LEU A 34 -18.56 -25.36 -38.00
C LEU A 34 -19.44 -24.66 -36.97
N SER A 35 -20.73 -24.41 -37.28
CA SER A 35 -21.64 -23.67 -36.38
C SER A 35 -21.71 -24.24 -34.96
N ASN A 36 -21.73 -25.57 -34.80
CA ASN A 36 -21.71 -26.20 -33.47
C ASN A 36 -20.40 -25.93 -32.71
N TRP A 37 -19.25 -25.91 -33.40
CA TRP A 37 -17.96 -25.60 -32.80
C TRP A 37 -17.84 -24.14 -32.40
N GLN A 38 -18.35 -23.23 -33.25
CA GLN A 38 -18.41 -21.81 -32.94
C GLN A 38 -19.26 -21.59 -31.68
N LEU A 39 -20.50 -22.09 -31.68
CA LEU A 39 -21.43 -21.89 -30.58
C LEU A 39 -20.89 -22.47 -29.26
N MET A 40 -20.29 -23.67 -29.29
CA MET A 40 -19.70 -24.26 -28.09
C MET A 40 -18.45 -23.53 -27.61
N ALA A 41 -17.57 -23.12 -28.52
CA ALA A 41 -16.37 -22.40 -28.13
C ALA A 41 -16.73 -21.01 -27.56
N GLU A 42 -17.68 -20.29 -28.17
CA GLU A 42 -18.23 -19.03 -27.64
C GLU A 42 -18.90 -19.23 -26.28
N GLN A 43 -19.77 -20.24 -26.15
CA GLN A 43 -20.42 -20.56 -24.89
C GLN A 43 -19.39 -20.86 -23.80
N HIS A 44 -18.35 -21.67 -24.08
CA HIS A 44 -17.30 -21.93 -23.10
C HIS A 44 -16.42 -20.71 -22.82
N LEU A 45 -16.18 -19.81 -23.78
CA LEU A 45 -15.47 -18.56 -23.51
C LEU A 45 -16.26 -17.61 -22.61
N GLU A 46 -17.59 -17.59 -22.76
CA GLU A 46 -18.49 -16.78 -21.94
C GLU A 46 -18.78 -17.41 -20.57
N GLU A 47 -18.89 -18.73 -20.51
CA GLU A 47 -19.28 -19.49 -19.31
C GLU A 47 -18.09 -20.02 -18.52
N ARG A 48 -16.85 -19.93 -19.01
CA ARG A 48 -15.68 -20.27 -18.19
C ARG A 48 -15.35 -19.16 -17.23
N TYR A 49 -15.38 -19.53 -15.95
CA TYR A 49 -15.04 -18.64 -14.87
C TYR A 49 -13.71 -19.04 -14.27
N LEU A 50 -12.94 -18.03 -13.89
CA LEU A 50 -11.82 -18.19 -13.00
C LEU A 50 -12.35 -18.04 -11.58
N LEU A 51 -12.15 -19.07 -10.77
CA LEU A 51 -12.49 -19.02 -9.36
C LEU A 51 -11.27 -18.60 -8.56
N ASP A 52 -11.43 -17.53 -7.80
CA ASP A 52 -10.53 -17.16 -6.72
C ASP A 52 -11.23 -17.57 -5.42
N ILE A 53 -10.80 -18.69 -4.84
CA ILE A 53 -11.38 -19.18 -3.58
C ILE A 53 -10.64 -18.50 -2.43
N ARG A 54 -11.38 -17.79 -1.58
CA ARG A 54 -10.84 -17.16 -0.37
C ARG A 54 -11.48 -17.74 0.87
N ILE A 55 -10.73 -18.56 1.59
CA ILE A 55 -11.25 -19.21 2.79
C ILE A 55 -10.87 -18.34 3.99
N PHE A 56 -11.88 -17.88 4.72
CA PHE A 56 -11.73 -17.06 5.93
C PHE A 56 -12.40 -17.77 7.11
N VAL A 57 -11.68 -17.96 8.20
CA VAL A 57 -12.28 -18.48 9.43
C VAL A 57 -12.73 -17.29 10.29
N GLN A 58 -14.03 -17.19 10.56
CA GLN A 58 -14.66 -16.09 11.31
C GLN A 58 -15.13 -16.58 12.69
N ASP A 59 -15.00 -15.74 13.73
CA ASP A 59 -15.42 -16.06 15.11
C ASP A 59 -16.97 -16.13 15.22
N GLN A 60 -17.48 -17.07 16.02
CA GLN A 60 -18.90 -17.23 16.35
C GLN A 60 -19.47 -16.04 17.15
N ASN A 61 -18.63 -15.21 17.77
CA ASN A 61 -19.06 -14.05 18.57
C ASN A 61 -19.49 -12.83 17.74
N GLU A 62 -19.27 -12.83 16.42
CA GLU A 62 -19.86 -11.80 15.57
C GLU A 62 -21.37 -12.05 15.33
N PRO A 63 -22.21 -11.01 15.36
CA PRO A 63 -23.66 -11.18 15.27
C PRO A 63 -24.06 -11.88 13.97
N LYS A 64 -24.59 -13.10 14.09
CA LYS A 64 -25.06 -13.99 13.02
C LYS A 64 -25.89 -13.23 11.98
N SER A 65 -25.27 -12.87 10.86
CA SER A 65 -25.98 -12.40 9.67
C SER A 65 -26.47 -13.60 8.87
N THR A 66 -27.57 -13.44 8.13
CA THR A 66 -28.28 -14.51 7.41
C THR A 66 -27.47 -15.07 6.23
N ALA A 67 -26.42 -15.85 6.50
CA ALA A 67 -25.77 -16.73 5.54
C ALA A 67 -26.56 -18.05 5.45
N LYS A 68 -26.73 -18.58 4.23
CA LYS A 68 -27.51 -19.80 4.00
C LYS A 68 -26.64 -21.02 4.35
N ARG A 69 -27.01 -21.69 5.45
CA ARG A 69 -26.44 -22.97 5.93
C ARG A 69 -26.46 -24.05 4.84
N MET A 70 -25.37 -24.80 4.72
CA MET A 70 -25.39 -26.13 4.09
C MET A 70 -24.55 -27.08 4.95
N LYS A 71 -25.21 -28.09 5.51
CA LYS A 71 -24.53 -29.22 6.17
C LYS A 71 -23.97 -30.12 5.07
N LEU A 72 -22.70 -30.53 5.18
CA LEU A 72 -22.20 -31.70 4.46
C LEU A 72 -22.77 -32.93 5.18
N GLU A 73 -23.64 -33.69 4.51
CA GLU A 73 -24.02 -35.03 4.98
C GLU A 73 -23.08 -36.05 4.32
N GLU A 74 -22.23 -36.70 5.11
CA GLU A 74 -22.14 -38.16 5.25
C GLU A 74 -20.90 -38.54 6.09
N GLY A 75 -21.11 -39.26 7.20
CA GLY A 75 -20.11 -40.11 7.85
C GLY A 75 -19.54 -39.64 9.20
N GLU A 76 -20.00 -40.31 10.27
CA GLU A 76 -19.54 -40.32 11.68
C GLU A 76 -19.85 -39.11 12.58
N GLU A 77 -20.65 -39.42 13.60
CA GLU A 77 -21.08 -38.58 14.71
C GLU A 77 -19.88 -38.31 15.64
N ILE A 78 -19.31 -37.10 15.54
CA ILE A 78 -18.37 -36.56 16.52
C ILE A 78 -19.13 -35.52 17.36
N ASP A 79 -19.06 -35.70 18.67
CA ASP A 79 -19.81 -34.98 19.71
C ASP A 79 -19.63 -33.45 19.68
N ASP A 80 -20.69 -32.75 20.09
CA ASP A 80 -21.02 -31.35 19.90
C ASP A 80 -20.02 -30.36 20.52
N LYS A 81 -19.23 -29.67 19.68
CA LYS A 81 -18.67 -28.30 19.91
C LYS A 81 -17.98 -27.69 18.67
N ASN A 82 -18.35 -28.11 17.45
CA ASN A 82 -17.58 -27.77 16.26
C ASN A 82 -17.70 -26.30 15.83
N GLU A 83 -16.55 -25.66 15.65
CA GLU A 83 -16.35 -24.34 15.07
C GLU A 83 -16.94 -24.28 13.64
N GLU A 84 -17.63 -23.19 13.29
CA GLU A 84 -18.32 -23.05 12.00
C GLU A 84 -17.40 -22.33 10.99
N ILE A 85 -16.82 -23.08 10.04
CA ILE A 85 -15.95 -22.52 9.00
C ILE A 85 -16.82 -21.86 7.91
N GLN A 86 -16.54 -20.59 7.61
CA GLN A 86 -17.17 -19.89 6.49
C GLN A 86 -16.25 -19.91 5.26
N VAL A 87 -16.72 -20.47 4.15
CA VAL A 87 -15.97 -20.47 2.89
C VAL A 87 -16.51 -19.36 1.99
N TYR A 88 -15.64 -18.42 1.60
CA TYR A 88 -15.99 -17.39 0.62
C TYR A 88 -15.41 -17.76 -0.75
N VAL A 89 -16.24 -17.69 -1.78
CA VAL A 89 -15.81 -17.98 -3.16
C VAL A 89 -16.04 -16.73 -4.00
N GLU A 90 -14.96 -16.10 -4.45
CA GLU A 90 -15.02 -14.97 -5.38
C GLU A 90 -15.04 -15.50 -6.82
N LYS A 91 -16.12 -15.18 -7.54
CA LYS A 91 -16.30 -15.56 -8.94
C LYS A 91 -15.79 -14.46 -9.84
N HIS A 92 -14.76 -14.75 -10.63
CA HIS A 92 -14.27 -13.86 -11.66
C HIS A 92 -14.59 -14.40 -13.05
N ARG A 93 -15.05 -13.51 -13.94
CA ARG A 93 -14.89 -13.74 -15.37
C ARG A 93 -13.41 -13.77 -15.68
N PHE A 94 -13.07 -14.45 -16.76
CA PHE A 94 -11.70 -14.52 -17.24
C PHE A 94 -11.15 -13.13 -17.66
N THR A 95 -12.03 -12.14 -17.88
CA THR A 95 -11.68 -10.70 -18.05
C THR A 95 -11.26 -10.01 -16.75
N GLY A 96 -11.42 -10.66 -15.59
CA GLY A 96 -11.14 -10.10 -14.26
C GLY A 96 -12.36 -9.51 -13.56
N GLU A 97 -13.49 -9.35 -14.25
CA GLU A 97 -14.73 -8.80 -13.68
C GLU A 97 -15.37 -9.74 -12.64
N LEU A 98 -15.85 -9.19 -11.53
CA LEU A 98 -16.53 -9.93 -10.47
C LEU A 98 -17.99 -10.20 -10.86
N VAL A 99 -18.45 -11.46 -10.88
CA VAL A 99 -19.76 -11.85 -11.45
C VAL A 99 -20.79 -12.25 -10.37
N GLY A 100 -20.59 -11.85 -9.11
CA GLY A 100 -21.50 -12.14 -8.01
C GLY A 100 -21.25 -13.50 -7.34
N PRO A 101 -22.13 -13.96 -6.42
CA PRO A 101 -21.89 -15.17 -5.63
C PRO A 101 -21.93 -16.43 -6.48
N TRP A 102 -21.06 -17.39 -6.14
CA TRP A 102 -20.91 -18.65 -6.87
C TRP A 102 -22.10 -19.60 -6.67
N ASP A 103 -22.48 -20.29 -7.76
CA ASP A 103 -23.39 -21.43 -7.72
C ASP A 103 -22.58 -22.71 -7.90
N PHE A 104 -22.46 -23.49 -6.82
CA PHE A 104 -21.68 -24.73 -6.79
C PHE A 104 -22.19 -25.79 -7.78
N LYS A 105 -23.41 -25.66 -8.33
CA LYS A 105 -23.91 -26.53 -9.39
C LYS A 105 -23.21 -26.34 -10.74
N LYS A 106 -22.49 -25.22 -10.93
CA LYS A 106 -21.75 -24.92 -12.18
C LYS A 106 -20.25 -25.21 -12.09
N LEU A 107 -19.84 -26.13 -11.20
CA LEU A 107 -18.42 -26.45 -10.96
C LEU A 107 -17.69 -26.91 -12.24
N GLN A 108 -18.39 -27.56 -13.17
CA GLN A 108 -17.81 -28.09 -14.40
C GLN A 108 -17.26 -27.02 -15.36
N TYR A 109 -17.71 -25.76 -15.23
CA TYR A 109 -17.23 -24.64 -16.05
C TYR A 109 -16.21 -23.76 -15.31
N ALA A 110 -15.78 -24.15 -14.12
CA ALA A 110 -14.85 -23.39 -13.31
C ALA A 110 -13.43 -23.90 -13.44
N SER A 111 -12.50 -22.99 -13.71
CA SER A 111 -11.08 -23.23 -13.49
C SER A 111 -10.64 -22.50 -12.23
N LEU A 112 -9.97 -23.20 -11.31
CA LEU A 112 -9.36 -22.58 -10.15
C LEU A 112 -8.16 -21.77 -10.61
N ARG A 113 -8.19 -20.48 -10.33
CA ARG A 113 -7.09 -19.56 -10.65
C ARG A 113 -6.21 -19.33 -9.44
N ASP A 114 -6.84 -18.99 -8.32
CA ASP A 114 -6.17 -18.72 -7.07
C ASP A 114 -6.93 -19.38 -5.92
N VAL A 115 -6.18 -19.93 -4.97
CA VAL A 115 -6.72 -20.45 -3.72
C VAL A 115 -5.95 -19.75 -2.61
N SER A 116 -6.60 -18.77 -1.99
CA SER A 116 -6.05 -18.05 -0.86
C SER A 116 -6.73 -18.53 0.41
N ILE A 117 -5.96 -19.12 1.31
CA ILE A 117 -6.41 -19.49 2.64
C ILE A 117 -5.74 -18.52 3.60
N SER A 118 -6.53 -17.65 4.23
CA SER A 118 -6.00 -16.61 5.12
C SER A 118 -6.59 -16.75 6.51
N PHE A 119 -5.71 -16.75 7.50
CA PHE A 119 -6.07 -16.80 8.91
C PHE A 119 -5.69 -15.47 9.56
N HIS A 120 -6.65 -14.82 10.22
CA HIS A 120 -6.37 -13.57 10.90
C HIS A 120 -5.89 -13.85 12.34
N PRO A 121 -4.64 -13.47 12.72
CA PRO A 121 -4.06 -13.85 14.00
C PRO A 121 -4.82 -13.29 15.21
N TRP A 122 -5.57 -12.20 15.05
CA TRP A 122 -6.40 -11.63 16.12
C TRP A 122 -7.51 -12.56 16.61
N ASN A 123 -8.03 -13.45 15.76
CA ASN A 123 -9.05 -14.42 16.15
C ASN A 123 -8.46 -15.48 17.10
N VAL A 124 -7.16 -15.78 16.96
CA VAL A 124 -6.44 -16.73 17.81
C VAL A 124 -5.99 -16.06 19.12
N ILE A 125 -5.59 -14.78 19.07
CA ILE A 125 -5.22 -14.00 20.27
C ILE A 125 -6.42 -13.82 21.21
N PHE A 126 -7.62 -13.60 20.65
CA PHE A 126 -8.86 -13.53 21.44
C PHE A 126 -9.18 -14.85 22.16
N LEU A 127 -8.94 -16.00 21.51
CA LEU A 127 -9.06 -17.33 22.12
C LEU A 127 -7.96 -17.60 23.16
N LEU A 128 -6.75 -17.09 22.93
CA LEU A 128 -5.59 -17.22 23.84
C LEU A 128 -5.78 -16.46 25.16
N GLN A 129 -6.60 -15.40 25.19
CA GLN A 129 -6.89 -14.67 26.43
C GLN A 129 -7.88 -15.40 27.35
N GLN A 130 -8.62 -16.42 26.88
CA GLN A 130 -9.59 -17.13 27.72
C GLN A 130 -9.10 -18.47 28.32
N GLU A 131 -8.29 -19.29 27.65
CA GLU A 131 -7.69 -20.50 28.26
C GLU A 131 -6.35 -20.88 27.59
N LEU A 132 -5.26 -20.94 28.38
CA LEU A 132 -3.87 -21.01 27.90
C LEU A 132 -3.43 -22.36 27.29
N ILE A 133 -4.31 -23.36 27.19
CA ILE A 133 -3.91 -24.75 26.83
C ILE A 133 -4.57 -25.26 25.53
N GLN A 134 -5.63 -24.64 25.00
CA GLN A 134 -6.36 -25.18 23.82
C GLN A 134 -6.01 -24.54 22.47
N ALA A 135 -5.32 -23.40 22.44
CA ALA A 135 -5.06 -22.66 21.19
C ALA A 135 -4.16 -23.40 20.17
N GLN A 136 -3.25 -24.27 20.63
CA GLN A 136 -2.46 -25.11 19.73
C GLN A 136 -3.31 -26.16 19.00
N GLY A 137 -4.34 -26.70 19.65
CA GLY A 137 -5.26 -27.69 19.05
C GLY A 137 -6.10 -27.09 17.93
N VAL A 138 -6.58 -25.86 18.14
CA VAL A 138 -7.38 -25.11 17.15
C VAL A 138 -6.53 -24.78 15.91
N LEU A 139 -5.32 -24.25 16.08
CA LEU A 139 -4.38 -24.02 14.97
C LEU A 139 -4.03 -25.32 14.23
N TYR A 140 -3.92 -26.43 14.95
CA TYR A 140 -3.66 -27.74 14.37
C TYR A 140 -4.81 -28.25 13.49
N LEU A 141 -6.05 -28.16 13.99
CA LEU A 141 -7.25 -28.54 13.23
C LEU A 141 -7.42 -27.70 11.96
N PHE A 142 -7.13 -26.39 12.03
CA PHE A 142 -7.23 -25.51 10.86
C PHE A 142 -6.21 -25.81 9.78
N ALA A 143 -4.96 -26.03 10.17
CA ALA A 143 -3.91 -26.45 9.25
C ALA A 143 -4.23 -27.81 8.62
N GLU A 144 -4.79 -28.75 9.39
CA GLU A 144 -5.23 -30.05 8.87
C GLU A 144 -6.38 -29.90 7.87
N LEU A 145 -7.35 -29.02 8.13
CA LEU A 145 -8.43 -28.76 7.19
C LEU A 145 -7.93 -28.11 5.90
N ALA A 146 -7.05 -27.12 6.00
CA ALA A 146 -6.41 -26.49 4.84
C ALA A 146 -5.65 -27.54 4.01
N LEU A 147 -4.91 -28.44 4.69
CA LEU A 147 -4.23 -29.57 4.05
C LEU A 147 -5.20 -30.45 3.27
N LYS A 148 -6.31 -30.87 3.90
CA LYS A 148 -7.32 -31.74 3.29
C LYS A 148 -7.97 -31.06 2.10
N MET A 149 -8.26 -29.76 2.19
CA MET A 149 -8.80 -28.99 1.07
C MET A 149 -7.82 -28.95 -0.11
N ILE A 150 -6.54 -28.65 0.16
CA ILE A 150 -5.52 -28.62 -0.90
C ILE A 150 -5.31 -30.03 -1.51
N GLN A 151 -5.30 -31.07 -0.69
CA GLN A 151 -5.21 -32.47 -1.12
C GLN A 151 -6.41 -32.89 -1.98
N VAL A 152 -7.63 -32.47 -1.62
CA VAL A 152 -8.86 -32.76 -2.40
C VAL A 152 -8.85 -32.06 -3.74
N VAL A 153 -8.28 -30.85 -3.82
CA VAL A 153 -8.22 -30.13 -5.09
C VAL A 153 -7.35 -30.86 -6.13
N GLN A 154 -6.44 -31.77 -5.72
CA GLN A 154 -5.62 -32.68 -6.56
C GLN A 154 -5.02 -32.03 -7.83
N LYS A 155 -4.88 -30.71 -7.85
CA LYS A 155 -4.37 -29.95 -9.00
C LYS A 155 -3.01 -29.39 -8.68
N THR A 156 -2.16 -29.43 -9.69
CA THR A 156 -0.90 -28.69 -9.68
C THR A 156 -1.21 -27.22 -9.90
N PHE A 157 -0.59 -26.36 -9.10
CA PHE A 157 -0.75 -24.92 -9.11
C PHE A 157 0.55 -24.33 -9.66
N ALA A 158 0.43 -23.48 -10.68
CA ALA A 158 1.58 -22.76 -11.22
C ALA A 158 2.12 -21.74 -10.21
N LYS A 159 1.28 -21.23 -9.32
CA LYS A 159 1.64 -20.24 -8.30
C LYS A 159 1.17 -20.68 -6.92
N VAL A 160 2.08 -20.66 -5.95
CA VAL A 160 1.81 -20.96 -4.55
C VAL A 160 2.40 -19.85 -3.68
N ASP A 161 1.55 -19.14 -2.92
CA ASP A 161 1.96 -18.09 -1.95
C ASP A 161 1.54 -18.53 -0.55
N ILE A 162 2.52 -18.88 0.29
CA ILE A 162 2.29 -19.38 1.65
C ILE A 162 2.69 -18.29 2.64
N ARG A 163 1.72 -17.82 3.42
CA ARG A 163 1.92 -16.79 4.46
C ARG A 163 1.53 -17.33 5.82
N MET A 164 2.48 -17.43 6.73
CA MET A 164 2.29 -17.91 8.10
C MET A 164 2.76 -16.82 9.07
N THR A 165 1.83 -16.22 9.80
CA THR A 165 2.10 -15.05 10.65
C THR A 165 2.46 -15.41 12.09
N SER A 166 2.34 -16.69 12.48
CA SER A 166 2.55 -17.14 13.86
C SER A 166 3.71 -18.13 13.96
N ASN A 167 4.51 -18.00 15.01
CA ASN A 167 5.54 -18.96 15.42
C ASN A 167 4.98 -20.36 15.82
N GLY A 168 3.66 -20.56 15.70
CA GLY A 168 2.97 -21.80 16.00
C GLY A 168 3.35 -22.89 14.99
N THR A 169 3.93 -23.95 15.51
CA THR A 169 4.45 -25.07 14.74
C THR A 169 3.35 -25.90 14.10
N ASN A 170 3.41 -26.17 12.79
CA ASN A 170 2.64 -27.26 12.20
C ASN A 170 3.50 -28.11 11.26
N LEU A 171 4.03 -29.22 11.81
CA LEU A 171 4.86 -30.19 11.08
C LEU A 171 4.16 -30.75 9.83
N ARG A 172 2.82 -30.83 9.83
CA ARG A 172 2.07 -31.36 8.67
C ARG A 172 2.04 -30.41 7.49
N ILE A 173 2.07 -29.09 7.71
CA ILE A 173 2.18 -28.12 6.62
C ILE A 173 3.55 -28.25 5.94
N GLU A 174 4.60 -28.46 6.73
CA GLU A 174 5.95 -28.69 6.21
C GLU A 174 6.01 -29.98 5.38
N ASP A 175 5.44 -31.08 5.88
CA ASP A 175 5.34 -32.35 5.15
C ASP A 175 4.56 -32.18 3.85
N PHE A 176 3.45 -31.43 3.86
CA PHE A 176 2.70 -31.15 2.65
C PHE A 176 3.49 -30.28 1.66
N ILE A 177 4.17 -29.23 2.13
CA ILE A 177 5.01 -28.41 1.25
C ILE A 177 6.10 -29.28 0.62
N GLN A 178 6.73 -30.16 1.41
CA GLN A 178 7.72 -31.11 0.94
C GLN A 178 7.12 -32.05 -0.11
N ASP A 179 5.98 -32.69 0.18
CA ASP A 179 5.28 -33.58 -0.75
C ASP A 179 4.89 -32.84 -2.04
N TYR A 180 4.40 -31.61 -1.92
CA TYR A 180 3.98 -30.79 -3.05
C TYR A 180 5.16 -30.37 -3.93
N VAL A 181 6.29 -30.05 -3.29
CA VAL A 181 7.56 -29.75 -3.91
C VAL A 181 8.12 -30.98 -4.64
N ASP A 182 8.10 -32.14 -4.00
CA ASP A 182 8.59 -33.40 -4.56
C ASP A 182 7.70 -33.90 -5.71
N GLN A 183 6.41 -33.55 -5.73
CA GLN A 183 5.49 -33.81 -6.85
C GLN A 183 5.64 -32.78 -8.01
N GLY A 184 6.41 -31.71 -7.82
CA GLY A 184 6.28 -30.43 -8.50
C GLY A 184 6.89 -30.31 -9.90
N THR A 185 6.22 -30.84 -10.92
CA THR A 185 6.56 -30.57 -12.34
C THR A 185 6.05 -29.21 -12.87
N PHE A 186 5.08 -28.56 -12.19
CA PHE A 186 4.38 -27.39 -12.73
C PHE A 186 4.46 -26.11 -11.90
N VAL A 187 5.19 -26.08 -10.78
CA VAL A 187 5.28 -24.87 -9.93
C VAL A 187 6.18 -23.82 -10.58
N GLU A 188 5.63 -22.72 -11.07
CA GLU A 188 6.41 -21.64 -11.71
C GLU A 188 6.78 -20.54 -10.71
N HIS A 189 5.95 -20.30 -9.69
CA HIS A 189 6.17 -19.27 -8.69
C HIS A 189 5.83 -19.77 -7.28
N MET A 190 6.82 -19.71 -6.40
CA MET A 190 6.66 -20.06 -4.98
C MET A 190 7.10 -18.88 -4.12
N ARG A 191 6.19 -18.36 -3.30
CA ARG A 191 6.49 -17.32 -2.32
C ARG A 191 6.26 -17.83 -0.91
N PHE A 192 7.24 -17.62 -0.05
CA PHE A 192 7.15 -17.99 1.36
C PHE A 192 7.32 -16.77 2.25
N SER A 193 6.44 -16.65 3.25
CA SER A 193 6.58 -15.67 4.33
C SER A 193 6.14 -16.32 5.63
N CYS A 194 7.09 -16.83 6.41
CA CYS A 194 6.83 -17.42 7.73
C CYS A 194 7.68 -16.74 8.79
N GLY A 195 7.07 -16.39 9.92
CA GLY A 195 7.78 -15.99 11.13
C GLY A 195 8.13 -17.21 11.97
N GLY A 196 9.42 -17.47 12.21
CA GLY A 196 9.90 -18.52 13.13
C GLY A 196 11.18 -19.22 12.68
N PHE A 197 12.17 -19.35 13.57
CA PHE A 197 13.53 -19.81 13.25
C PHE A 197 13.75 -21.33 13.33
N GLU A 198 12.98 -22.06 14.15
CA GLU A 198 13.38 -23.42 14.53
C GLU A 198 13.06 -24.51 13.50
N LYS A 199 12.16 -24.27 12.55
CA LYS A 199 11.68 -25.30 11.59
C LYS A 199 12.07 -25.05 10.14
N GLN A 200 13.07 -24.18 9.94
CA GLN A 200 13.63 -23.90 8.62
C GLN A 200 14.23 -25.15 7.94
N ARG A 201 14.65 -26.19 8.68
CA ARG A 201 15.40 -27.34 8.13
C ARG A 201 14.60 -28.25 7.17
N ILE A 202 13.34 -28.55 7.47
CA ILE A 202 12.52 -29.44 6.62
C ILE A 202 12.20 -28.72 5.30
N PHE A 203 11.76 -27.47 5.41
CA PHE A 203 11.50 -26.60 4.26
C PHE A 203 12.76 -26.34 3.41
N GLN A 204 13.92 -26.14 4.03
CA GLN A 204 15.20 -25.99 3.33
C GLN A 204 15.54 -27.24 2.52
N LYS A 205 15.30 -28.43 3.07
CA LYS A 205 15.56 -29.70 2.36
C LYS A 205 14.70 -29.84 1.10
N GLY A 206 13.42 -29.45 1.16
CA GLY A 206 12.52 -29.45 0.01
C GLY A 206 12.89 -28.41 -1.04
N ILE A 207 13.17 -27.16 -0.64
CA ILE A 207 13.62 -26.16 -1.62
C ILE A 207 14.91 -26.59 -2.30
N VAL A 208 15.86 -27.15 -1.55
CA VAL A 208 17.14 -27.62 -2.12
C VAL A 208 16.89 -28.76 -3.12
N SER A 209 15.93 -29.67 -2.87
CA SER A 209 15.60 -30.75 -3.82
C SER A 209 15.04 -30.25 -5.14
N LEU A 210 14.30 -29.12 -5.16
CA LEU A 210 13.78 -28.51 -6.40
C LEU A 210 14.88 -28.14 -7.40
N PHE A 211 16.09 -27.85 -6.94
CA PHE A 211 17.22 -27.48 -7.80
C PHE A 211 18.01 -28.70 -8.33
N LYS A 212 17.70 -29.90 -7.85
CA LYS A 212 18.37 -31.14 -8.27
C LYS A 212 17.76 -31.72 -9.55
N GLU A 213 16.48 -31.50 -9.79
CA GLU A 213 15.74 -32.10 -10.91
C GLU A 213 15.73 -31.21 -12.16
N ARG A 214 15.67 -31.85 -13.34
CA ARG A 214 15.50 -31.13 -14.61
C ARG A 214 14.07 -30.64 -14.74
N ARG A 215 13.89 -29.34 -14.90
CA ARG A 215 12.57 -28.71 -15.02
C ARG A 215 12.36 -28.18 -16.43
N ARG A 216 11.18 -28.41 -16.98
CA ARG A 216 10.79 -27.85 -18.30
C ARG A 216 10.36 -26.39 -18.22
N THR A 217 9.95 -25.93 -17.04
CA THR A 217 9.46 -24.57 -16.79
C THR A 217 10.35 -23.84 -15.77
N PRO A 218 10.58 -22.52 -15.94
CA PRO A 218 11.31 -21.71 -14.98
C PRO A 218 10.62 -21.69 -13.62
N LEU A 219 11.40 -21.84 -12.54
CA LEU A 219 10.93 -21.70 -11.16
C LEU A 219 11.44 -20.37 -10.59
N THR A 220 10.51 -19.54 -10.12
CA THR A 220 10.81 -18.37 -9.29
C THR A 220 10.51 -18.69 -7.84
N VAL A 221 11.52 -18.68 -6.98
CA VAL A 221 11.36 -18.85 -5.53
C VAL A 221 11.65 -17.53 -4.82
N GLN A 222 10.71 -17.07 -3.99
CA GLN A 222 10.90 -15.95 -3.07
C GLN A 222 10.94 -16.46 -1.65
N ILE A 223 12.10 -16.31 -1.01
CA ILE A 223 12.39 -16.79 0.34
C ILE A 223 12.85 -15.56 1.16
N PRO A 224 12.38 -15.38 2.40
CA PRO A 224 12.86 -14.26 3.24
C PRO A 224 14.35 -14.42 3.57
N ASP A 225 15.07 -13.30 3.72
CA ASP A 225 16.55 -13.29 3.82
C ASP A 225 17.09 -14.13 4.99
N ASN A 226 16.34 -14.25 6.07
CA ASN A 226 16.69 -15.03 7.26
C ASN A 226 16.57 -16.57 7.08
N PHE A 227 16.14 -17.06 5.92
CA PHE A 227 15.98 -18.51 5.65
C PHE A 227 17.18 -19.15 4.96
N LEU A 228 18.06 -18.35 4.34
CA LEU A 228 19.19 -18.85 3.57
C LEU A 228 20.47 -18.83 4.42
N THR A 229 20.73 -19.94 5.11
CA THR A 229 22.06 -20.15 5.70
C THR A 229 23.10 -20.32 4.61
N HIS A 230 24.36 -19.97 4.90
CA HIS A 230 25.49 -20.17 3.98
C HIS A 230 25.55 -21.62 3.45
N HIS A 231 25.27 -22.60 4.32
CA HIS A 231 25.24 -24.02 3.96
C HIS A 231 24.19 -24.33 2.89
N ASN A 232 22.98 -23.78 3.02
CA ASN A 232 21.89 -24.03 2.06
C ASN A 232 22.14 -23.35 0.72
N ILE A 233 22.70 -22.14 0.73
CA ILE A 233 23.13 -21.46 -0.51
C ILE A 233 24.14 -22.34 -1.24
N GLN A 234 25.12 -22.91 -0.52
CA GLN A 234 26.09 -23.81 -1.12
C GLN A 234 25.43 -25.07 -1.71
N GLN A 235 24.48 -25.70 -1.00
CA GLN A 235 23.74 -26.85 -1.52
C GLN A 235 22.89 -26.51 -2.75
N ILE A 236 22.18 -25.38 -2.75
CA ILE A 236 21.41 -24.90 -3.91
C ILE A 236 22.33 -24.71 -5.10
N LEU A 237 23.49 -24.06 -4.90
CA LEU A 237 24.48 -23.85 -5.96
C LEU A 237 25.07 -25.16 -6.48
N GLU A 238 25.36 -26.12 -5.60
CA GLU A 238 25.87 -27.44 -5.98
C GLU A 238 24.82 -28.25 -6.75
N HIS A 239 23.57 -28.29 -6.30
CA HIS A 239 22.48 -28.96 -7.00
C HIS A 239 22.17 -28.30 -8.35
N TRP A 240 22.15 -26.96 -8.39
CA TRP A 240 21.96 -26.21 -9.62
C TRP A 240 23.11 -26.43 -10.61
N LYS A 241 24.36 -26.45 -10.15
CA LYS A 241 25.52 -26.75 -11.00
C LYS A 241 25.41 -28.14 -11.66
N ASN A 242 24.75 -29.07 -10.98
CA ASN A 242 24.55 -30.44 -11.47
C ASN A 242 23.23 -30.62 -12.24
N SER A 243 22.37 -29.59 -12.33
CA SER A 243 21.17 -29.60 -13.17
C SER A 243 21.51 -29.23 -14.63
N ASP A 244 20.52 -29.21 -15.51
CA ASP A 244 20.72 -28.90 -16.94
C ASP A 244 21.05 -27.42 -17.21
N GLY A 245 21.11 -26.57 -16.17
CA GLY A 245 21.74 -25.25 -16.22
C GLY A 245 21.11 -24.27 -17.22
N PHE A 246 19.91 -24.54 -17.74
CA PHE A 246 19.33 -23.73 -18.80
C PHE A 246 18.67 -22.46 -18.22
N VAL A 247 19.33 -21.32 -18.43
CA VAL A 247 18.79 -20.00 -18.14
C VAL A 247 17.87 -19.61 -19.29
N ALA A 248 16.55 -19.65 -19.09
CA ALA A 248 15.62 -18.95 -19.97
C ALA A 248 15.79 -17.44 -19.72
N SER A 249 16.28 -16.73 -20.73
CA SER A 249 16.55 -15.29 -20.66
C SER A 249 15.27 -14.50 -20.39
N HIS A 250 15.06 -14.14 -19.14
CA HIS A 250 14.34 -12.95 -18.73
C HIS A 250 15.19 -12.19 -17.71
N LYS A 251 15.90 -11.17 -18.22
CA LYS A 251 16.76 -10.21 -17.50
C LYS A 251 17.77 -10.86 -16.56
N ASP A 252 18.94 -11.18 -17.11
CA ASP A 252 20.11 -11.65 -16.37
C ASP A 252 20.51 -10.66 -15.25
N VAL A 253 20.36 -11.11 -14.00
CA VAL A 253 21.05 -10.55 -12.84
C VAL A 253 22.32 -11.38 -12.66
N LYS A 254 23.47 -10.87 -13.09
CA LYS A 254 24.77 -11.48 -12.77
C LYS A 254 25.31 -10.83 -11.50
N THR A 255 25.45 -11.58 -10.42
CA THR A 255 26.16 -11.08 -9.22
C THR A 255 27.65 -11.03 -9.52
N LEU A 256 28.21 -9.83 -9.69
CA LEU A 256 29.65 -9.64 -9.87
C LEU A 256 30.31 -9.44 -8.51
N ARG A 257 31.39 -10.16 -8.23
CA ARG A 257 32.26 -9.84 -7.08
C ARG A 257 32.90 -8.47 -7.29
N LEU A 258 33.15 -7.73 -6.21
CA LEU A 258 33.78 -6.39 -6.23
C LEU A 258 35.02 -6.34 -7.14
N GLY A 259 35.91 -7.31 -7.03
CA GLY A 259 37.12 -7.36 -7.85
C GLY A 259 36.84 -7.47 -9.36
N ALA A 260 35.80 -8.22 -9.76
CA ALA A 260 35.42 -8.34 -11.16
C ALA A 260 34.77 -7.05 -11.69
N LEU A 261 33.95 -6.38 -10.88
CA LEU A 261 33.38 -5.08 -11.24
C LEU A 261 34.47 -4.01 -11.36
N MET A 262 35.42 -3.96 -10.43
CA MET A 262 36.51 -2.98 -10.47
C MET A 262 37.47 -3.24 -11.62
N SER A 263 37.78 -4.51 -11.92
CA SER A 263 38.53 -4.88 -13.14
C SER A 263 37.80 -4.40 -14.40
N PHE A 264 36.50 -4.62 -14.48
CA PHE A 264 35.67 -4.17 -15.59
C PHE A 264 35.65 -2.65 -15.75
N ILE A 265 35.49 -1.90 -14.65
CA ILE A 265 35.56 -0.42 -14.67
C ILE A 265 36.96 0.06 -15.08
N SER A 266 38.02 -0.63 -14.63
CA SER A 266 39.40 -0.31 -15.03
C SER A 266 39.61 -0.52 -16.53
N GLU A 267 39.25 -1.70 -17.06
CA GLU A 267 39.33 -2.00 -18.49
C GLU A 267 38.52 -1.02 -19.35
N TRP A 268 37.36 -0.58 -18.85
CA TRP A 268 36.55 0.46 -19.49
C TRP A 268 37.27 1.82 -19.54
N LYS A 269 37.91 2.23 -18.43
CA LYS A 269 38.67 3.49 -18.35
C LYS A 269 39.93 3.47 -19.21
N ASP A 270 40.57 2.32 -19.34
CA ASP A 270 41.81 2.15 -20.12
C ASP A 270 41.55 2.00 -21.62
N GLY A 271 40.28 1.87 -22.02
CA GLY A 271 39.88 1.72 -23.43
C GLY A 271 40.18 0.33 -24.01
N SER A 272 40.46 -0.66 -23.16
CA SER A 272 40.63 -2.06 -23.57
C SER A 272 39.30 -2.83 -23.60
N GLY A 273 38.22 -2.22 -23.11
CA GLY A 273 36.86 -2.76 -23.07
C GLY A 273 36.10 -2.75 -24.41
N ASP A 274 36.76 -2.58 -25.56
CA ASP A 274 36.09 -2.46 -26.88
C ASP A 274 35.16 -3.65 -27.19
N PHE A 275 35.50 -4.86 -26.73
CA PHE A 275 34.65 -6.05 -26.85
C PHE A 275 33.32 -5.93 -26.09
N VAL A 276 33.30 -5.17 -25.00
CA VAL A 276 32.13 -4.95 -24.13
C VAL A 276 31.19 -3.90 -24.71
N VAL A 277 31.72 -2.84 -25.32
CA VAL A 277 30.94 -1.73 -25.91
C VAL A 277 29.95 -2.24 -26.97
N GLY A 278 30.32 -3.28 -27.73
CA GLY A 278 29.47 -3.88 -28.75
C GLY A 278 28.36 -4.81 -28.22
N GLN A 279 28.54 -5.44 -27.06
CA GLN A 279 27.64 -6.48 -26.56
C GLN A 279 26.79 -6.05 -25.35
N LEU A 280 27.29 -5.13 -24.53
CA LEU A 280 26.64 -4.76 -23.27
C LEU A 280 25.78 -3.49 -23.43
N ARG A 281 24.49 -3.66 -23.75
CA ARG A 281 23.54 -2.54 -23.74
C ARG A 281 23.04 -2.20 -22.34
N LYS A 282 22.74 -3.23 -21.54
CA LYS A 282 22.21 -3.11 -20.18
C LYS A 282 22.38 -4.43 -19.43
N ALA A 283 22.89 -4.39 -18.21
CA ALA A 283 23.02 -5.54 -17.30
C ALA A 283 22.56 -5.17 -15.90
N THR A 284 21.96 -6.11 -15.17
CA THR A 284 21.63 -5.94 -13.76
C THR A 284 22.61 -6.77 -12.92
N VAL A 285 23.10 -6.20 -11.83
CA VAL A 285 24.17 -6.74 -11.01
C VAL A 285 23.80 -6.56 -9.55
N GLY A 286 23.78 -7.62 -8.76
CA GLY A 286 23.69 -7.47 -7.30
C GLY A 286 25.04 -6.99 -6.75
N LEU A 287 25.05 -5.89 -5.98
CA LEU A 287 26.23 -5.43 -5.26
C LEU A 287 25.92 -5.43 -3.77
N SER A 288 26.86 -5.88 -2.94
CA SER A 288 26.71 -5.68 -1.50
C SER A 288 26.83 -4.20 -1.15
N PHE A 289 26.18 -3.76 -0.07
CA PHE A 289 26.17 -2.38 0.42
C PHE A 289 27.57 -1.74 0.48
N ASN A 290 28.56 -2.49 0.98
CA ASN A 290 29.96 -2.03 1.08
C ASN A 290 30.62 -1.73 -0.28
N VAL A 291 30.20 -2.41 -1.35
CA VAL A 291 30.73 -2.19 -2.71
C VAL A 291 30.16 -0.90 -3.29
N TRP A 292 28.90 -0.61 -3.03
CA TRP A 292 28.26 0.61 -3.48
C TRP A 292 28.85 1.84 -2.81
N GLN A 293 29.09 1.80 -1.50
CA GLN A 293 29.68 2.92 -0.77
C GLN A 293 31.02 3.36 -1.38
N CYS A 294 31.90 2.40 -1.71
CA CYS A 294 33.17 2.66 -2.41
C CYS A 294 33.01 3.32 -3.81
N ILE A 295 31.90 3.05 -4.51
CA ILE A 295 31.60 3.66 -5.83
C ILE A 295 31.01 5.06 -5.63
N ASN A 296 30.13 5.23 -4.65
CA ASN A 296 29.37 6.45 -4.40
C ASN A 296 30.21 7.56 -3.76
N ASP A 297 31.21 7.22 -2.94
CA ASP A 297 32.14 8.17 -2.33
C ASP A 297 32.96 8.95 -3.37
N ASN A 298 33.00 8.49 -4.62
CA ASN A 298 33.63 9.18 -5.74
C ASN A 298 32.69 10.16 -6.49
N HIS A 299 31.47 10.40 -5.98
CA HIS A 299 30.47 11.35 -6.48
C HIS A 299 30.04 11.20 -7.97
N GLN A 300 30.47 10.17 -8.70
CA GLN A 300 30.08 9.94 -10.09
C GLN A 300 29.94 8.45 -10.42
N ALA A 301 28.73 8.01 -10.77
CA ALA A 301 28.47 6.67 -11.30
C ALA A 301 28.52 6.63 -12.85
N PHE A 302 29.32 7.52 -13.45
CA PHE A 302 29.56 7.59 -14.89
C PHE A 302 31.06 7.45 -15.16
N TYR A 303 31.41 6.54 -16.07
CA TYR A 303 32.79 6.38 -16.54
C TYR A 303 32.84 6.57 -18.05
N VAL A 304 33.56 7.59 -18.53
CA VAL A 304 33.71 7.87 -19.96
C VAL A 304 34.71 6.90 -20.57
N HIS A 305 34.39 6.32 -21.73
CA HIS A 305 35.32 5.48 -22.47
C HIS A 305 36.27 6.37 -23.29
N PRO A 306 37.60 6.19 -23.23
CA PRO A 306 38.55 7.09 -23.89
C PRO A 306 38.52 7.03 -25.43
N ARG A 307 37.99 5.93 -25.99
CA ARG A 307 38.00 5.66 -27.45
C ARG A 307 36.61 5.56 -28.09
N ALA A 308 35.55 5.61 -27.29
CA ALA A 308 34.18 5.47 -27.78
C ALA A 308 33.36 6.68 -27.35
N ASN A 309 32.42 7.13 -28.18
CA ASN A 309 31.51 8.22 -27.84
C ASN A 309 30.40 7.73 -26.87
N SER A 310 30.81 7.14 -25.74
CA SER A 310 29.95 6.42 -24.81
C SER A 310 30.49 6.49 -23.38
N ARG A 311 29.58 6.41 -22.42
CA ARG A 311 29.86 6.35 -20.98
C ARG A 311 29.16 5.15 -20.36
N LEU A 312 29.82 4.49 -19.43
CA LEU A 312 29.24 3.45 -18.59
C LEU A 312 28.51 4.13 -17.44
N LYS A 313 27.19 3.96 -17.38
CA LYS A 313 26.34 4.43 -16.27
C LYS A 313 26.04 3.25 -15.35
N ILE A 314 26.36 3.39 -14.06
CA ILE A 314 25.93 2.47 -13.00
C ILE A 314 24.83 3.17 -12.21
N GLN A 315 23.68 2.53 -12.04
CA GLN A 315 22.54 3.12 -11.34
C GLN A 315 21.90 2.10 -10.42
N GLU A 316 21.68 2.48 -9.17
CA GLU A 316 20.89 1.71 -8.21
C GLU A 316 19.47 1.46 -8.73
N SER A 317 19.08 0.18 -8.72
CA SER A 317 17.74 -0.35 -8.93
C SER A 317 17.16 -0.78 -7.57
N ARG A 318 15.97 -1.38 -7.55
CA ARG A 318 15.34 -1.84 -6.29
C ARG A 318 16.09 -3.04 -5.70
N TYR A 319 16.18 -3.10 -4.37
CA TYR A 319 16.64 -4.27 -3.59
C TYR A 319 18.12 -4.65 -3.80
N ASP A 320 19.05 -3.72 -3.61
CA ASP A 320 20.51 -3.96 -3.75
C ASP A 320 20.97 -4.46 -5.14
N LEU A 321 20.10 -4.31 -6.13
CA LEU A 321 20.39 -4.56 -7.53
C LEU A 321 20.80 -3.26 -8.19
N TYR A 322 21.82 -3.29 -9.02
CA TYR A 322 22.37 -2.16 -9.74
C TYR A 322 22.30 -2.43 -11.23
N THR A 323 21.90 -1.43 -12.00
CA THR A 323 21.86 -1.52 -13.46
C THR A 323 23.10 -0.85 -14.02
N MET A 324 23.90 -1.59 -14.77
CA MET A 324 24.97 -1.05 -15.61
C MET A 324 24.45 -0.90 -17.03
N SER A 325 24.61 0.27 -17.63
CA SER A 325 24.21 0.53 -19.02
C SER A 325 25.27 1.38 -19.71
N VAL A 326 25.60 1.03 -20.95
CA VAL A 326 26.39 1.89 -21.82
C VAL A 326 25.43 2.88 -22.47
N VAL A 327 25.67 4.17 -22.26
CA VAL A 327 24.88 5.25 -22.85
C VAL A 327 25.77 6.15 -23.70
N PRO A 328 25.26 6.75 -24.80
CA PRO A 328 26.01 7.74 -25.55
C PRO A 328 26.43 8.92 -24.66
N ASN A 329 27.50 9.61 -25.04
CA ASN A 329 27.81 10.89 -24.41
C ASN A 329 26.69 11.89 -24.71
N ASP A 330 26.30 12.64 -23.68
CA ASP A 330 25.32 13.71 -23.81
C ASP A 330 26.01 14.92 -24.47
N PRO A 331 25.50 15.39 -25.62
CA PRO A 331 26.13 16.48 -26.35
C PRO A 331 26.30 17.75 -25.52
N GLU A 332 25.44 18.02 -24.54
CA GLU A 332 25.53 19.24 -23.74
C GLU A 332 26.63 19.19 -22.66
N THR A 333 27.22 18.01 -22.41
CA THR A 333 28.20 17.80 -21.33
C THR A 333 29.66 17.74 -21.78
N VAL A 334 29.91 17.78 -23.09
CA VAL A 334 31.26 17.71 -23.67
C VAL A 334 31.77 19.14 -23.88
N LYS A 335 32.85 19.52 -23.20
CA LYS A 335 33.41 20.89 -23.29
C LYS A 335 34.12 21.20 -24.62
N ASP A 336 34.42 20.19 -25.43
CA ASP A 336 35.22 20.30 -26.66
C ASP A 336 34.46 19.85 -27.92
N TRP A 337 33.29 20.44 -28.20
CA TRP A 337 32.69 20.27 -29.53
C TRP A 337 33.42 21.14 -30.56
N ASN A 338 33.82 20.55 -31.68
CA ASN A 338 34.19 21.30 -32.88
C ASN A 338 32.91 21.75 -33.61
N LEU A 339 32.31 22.85 -33.11
CA LEU A 339 30.97 23.33 -33.46
C LEU A 339 30.84 23.97 -34.86
N ASN A 340 31.95 24.16 -35.60
CA ASN A 340 31.94 24.78 -36.93
C ASN A 340 31.30 23.92 -38.04
N LEU A 341 30.96 22.67 -37.74
CA LEU A 341 30.42 21.71 -38.72
C LEU A 341 28.90 21.56 -38.70
N LEU A 342 28.20 22.10 -37.70
CA LEU A 342 26.80 21.73 -37.46
C LEU A 342 25.79 22.86 -37.64
N PHE A 343 26.11 24.12 -37.32
CA PHE A 343 25.11 25.19 -37.33
C PHE A 343 25.66 26.51 -37.85
N GLY A 344 25.36 26.82 -39.12
CA GLY A 344 25.49 28.18 -39.65
C GLY A 344 24.56 29.15 -38.90
N ALA A 345 25.01 30.40 -38.76
CA ALA A 345 24.39 31.42 -37.93
C ALA A 345 23.14 32.04 -38.57
N GLU A 346 22.08 32.23 -37.77
CA GLU A 346 21.35 33.50 -37.58
C GLU A 346 20.07 33.28 -36.74
N THR A 347 19.87 34.09 -35.68
CA THR A 347 18.57 34.29 -35.02
C THR A 347 18.35 35.77 -34.70
N ILE A 348 17.08 36.20 -34.83
CA ILE A 348 16.59 37.57 -34.66
C ILE A 348 15.97 37.75 -33.26
N ASN A 349 16.12 38.96 -32.73
CA ASN A 349 15.80 39.45 -31.39
C ASN A 349 14.35 40.00 -31.27
N MET A 350 13.66 39.73 -30.14
CA MET A 350 12.58 40.58 -29.60
C MET A 350 12.47 40.48 -28.06
N ASP A 351 13.08 41.44 -27.34
CA ASP A 351 13.03 41.62 -25.88
C ASP A 351 12.30 42.93 -25.50
N CYS A 352 11.13 42.87 -24.85
CA CYS A 352 10.45 44.08 -24.32
C CYS A 352 9.53 43.82 -23.09
N LEU A 353 9.92 42.96 -22.15
CA LEU A 353 9.31 42.93 -20.80
C LEU A 353 10.40 42.98 -19.72
N PRO A 354 10.28 43.85 -18.70
CA PRO A 354 11.26 43.90 -17.61
C PRO A 354 11.29 42.57 -16.83
N PHE A 355 12.48 42.01 -16.66
CA PHE A 355 12.70 40.73 -15.95
C PHE A 355 12.06 40.72 -14.55
N ASP A 356 12.17 41.82 -13.82
CA ASP A 356 11.60 41.96 -12.47
C ASP A 356 10.06 41.80 -12.43
N LEU A 357 9.37 42.20 -13.50
CA LEU A 357 7.91 42.05 -13.60
C LEU A 357 7.53 40.60 -13.90
N ILE A 358 8.33 39.90 -14.70
CA ILE A 358 8.14 38.49 -15.03
C ILE A 358 8.40 37.64 -13.77
N ASP A 359 9.49 37.90 -13.05
CA ASP A 359 9.83 37.23 -11.80
C ASP A 359 8.72 37.40 -10.75
N HIS A 360 8.19 38.62 -10.60
CA HIS A 360 7.08 38.88 -9.68
C HIS A 360 5.79 38.17 -10.09
N LEU A 361 5.46 38.10 -11.38
CA LEU A 361 4.25 37.42 -11.87
C LEU A 361 4.33 35.90 -11.74
N VAL A 362 5.45 35.28 -12.08
CA VAL A 362 5.67 33.82 -11.96
C VAL A 362 5.56 33.38 -10.50
N HIS A 363 5.93 34.24 -9.55
CA HIS A 363 5.88 33.96 -8.11
C HIS A 363 4.47 33.66 -7.58
N PHE A 364 3.43 34.31 -8.12
CA PHE A 364 2.05 34.19 -7.62
C PHE A 364 1.18 33.22 -8.42
N LEU A 365 1.68 32.69 -9.53
CA LEU A 365 0.90 31.83 -10.41
C LEU A 365 0.94 30.36 -9.93
N PRO A 366 -0.22 29.67 -9.88
CA PRO A 366 -0.30 28.22 -9.73
C PRO A 366 0.55 27.51 -10.78
N LEU A 367 1.13 26.36 -10.42
CA LEU A 367 2.04 25.60 -11.30
C LEU A 367 1.43 25.30 -12.68
N ALA A 368 0.16 24.91 -12.70
CA ALA A 368 -0.56 24.65 -13.94
C ALA A 368 -0.66 25.88 -14.84
N ASP A 369 -0.76 27.08 -14.24
CA ASP A 369 -0.83 28.34 -14.97
C ASP A 369 0.56 28.76 -15.46
N VAL A 370 1.61 28.56 -14.65
CA VAL A 370 3.00 28.75 -15.11
C VAL A 370 3.29 27.86 -16.32
N GLU A 371 3.04 26.55 -16.22
CA GLU A 371 3.25 25.62 -17.33
C GLU A 371 2.41 25.96 -18.57
N THR A 372 1.15 26.39 -18.37
CA THR A 372 0.25 26.76 -19.47
C THR A 372 0.73 28.04 -20.16
N ILE A 373 1.18 29.03 -19.40
CA ILE A 373 1.68 30.29 -19.96
C ILE A 373 3.06 30.07 -20.60
N THR A 374 3.94 29.22 -20.05
CA THR A 374 5.23 28.85 -20.66
C THR A 374 5.02 28.17 -22.01
N LYS A 375 3.99 27.31 -22.12
CA LYS A 375 3.61 26.68 -23.40
C LYS A 375 2.97 27.66 -24.37
N ALA A 376 2.30 28.69 -23.89
CA ALA A 376 1.58 29.67 -24.72
C ALA A 376 2.46 30.83 -25.21
N ILE A 377 3.51 31.18 -24.46
CA ILE A 377 4.35 32.35 -24.74
C ILE A 377 5.77 31.88 -25.11
N HIS A 378 6.10 31.91 -26.41
CA HIS A 378 7.44 31.63 -26.94
C HIS A 378 8.44 32.79 -26.69
N LEU A 379 8.54 33.29 -25.45
CA LEU A 379 9.55 34.29 -25.08
C LEU A 379 10.70 33.61 -24.35
N ALA A 380 11.92 33.71 -24.89
CA ALA A 380 13.10 33.07 -24.34
C ALA A 380 13.37 33.45 -22.87
N ALA A 381 13.24 34.74 -22.53
CA ALA A 381 13.39 35.24 -21.16
C ALA A 381 12.31 34.70 -20.20
N TRP A 382 11.10 34.44 -20.70
CA TRP A 382 10.01 33.87 -19.90
C TRP A 382 10.25 32.38 -19.63
N ASN A 383 10.77 31.67 -20.62
CA ASN A 383 11.15 30.26 -20.48
C ASN A 383 12.33 30.08 -19.52
N GLU A 384 13.33 30.97 -19.56
CA GLU A 384 14.48 30.91 -18.64
C GLU A 384 14.05 31.17 -17.18
N VAL A 385 13.28 32.24 -16.92
CA VAL A 385 12.76 32.54 -15.57
C VAL A 385 11.78 31.45 -15.10
N ALA A 386 10.89 30.99 -15.97
CA ALA A 386 9.95 29.92 -15.61
C ALA A 386 10.68 28.61 -15.35
N GLU A 387 11.69 28.24 -16.16
CA GLU A 387 12.50 27.04 -15.95
C GLU A 387 13.31 27.13 -14.65
N ASP A 388 13.94 28.28 -14.36
CA ASP A 388 14.68 28.46 -13.11
C ASP A 388 13.75 28.41 -11.90
N HIS A 389 12.58 29.04 -11.96
CA HIS A 389 11.54 28.87 -10.94
C HIS A 389 11.12 27.40 -10.84
N LEU A 390 10.80 26.72 -11.93
CA LEU A 390 10.38 25.32 -11.92
C LEU A 390 11.47 24.37 -11.37
N ARG A 391 12.74 24.68 -11.59
CA ARG A 391 13.90 23.95 -11.06
C ARG A 391 14.11 24.18 -9.56
N GLU A 392 13.85 25.39 -9.10
CA GLU A 392 14.01 25.77 -7.70
C GLU A 392 12.80 25.40 -6.83
N ARG A 393 11.64 25.11 -7.44
CA ARG A 393 10.42 24.67 -6.76
C ARG A 393 10.52 23.20 -6.32
N PHE A 394 10.29 22.95 -5.04
CA PHE A 394 10.26 21.58 -4.51
C PHE A 394 9.20 21.39 -3.45
N ILE A 395 8.86 20.13 -3.26
CA ILE A 395 7.86 19.64 -2.34
C ILE A 395 8.56 19.05 -1.12
N LEU A 396 8.04 19.35 0.06
CA LEU A 396 8.48 18.78 1.33
C LEU A 396 7.45 17.78 1.86
N ASN A 397 7.93 16.63 2.29
CA ASN A 397 7.23 15.78 3.25
C ASN A 397 7.96 15.97 4.59
N VAL A 398 7.24 16.47 5.58
CA VAL A 398 7.80 16.84 6.88
C VAL A 398 7.29 15.85 7.90
N SER A 399 8.20 15.14 8.57
CA SER A 399 7.90 14.32 9.74
C SER A 399 8.48 14.99 10.97
N VAL A 400 7.60 15.38 11.90
CA VAL A 400 7.97 16.00 13.17
C VAL A 400 7.80 14.97 14.27
N TYR A 401 8.86 14.77 15.05
CA TYR A 401 8.87 13.88 16.18
C TYR A 401 8.90 14.68 17.47
N LEU A 402 7.90 14.44 18.31
CA LEU A 402 7.74 15.16 19.58
C LEU A 402 8.68 14.56 20.63
N PRO A 403 9.43 15.40 21.37
CA PRO A 403 10.30 14.95 22.44
C PRO A 403 9.44 14.41 23.57
N CYS A 404 9.91 13.35 24.20
CA CYS A 404 9.25 12.87 25.40
C CYS A 404 10.11 13.02 26.63
N ASN A 405 9.47 13.53 27.66
CA ASN A 405 10.04 13.67 28.98
C ASN A 405 9.52 12.49 29.79
N ASP A 406 10.17 11.33 29.67
CA ASP A 406 9.84 10.11 30.44
C ASP A 406 10.32 10.21 31.91
N ASP A 407 10.24 11.39 32.52
CA ASP A 407 10.64 11.58 33.91
C ASP A 407 9.64 10.92 34.89
N SER A 408 8.47 10.44 34.45
CA SER A 408 7.47 9.80 35.32
C SER A 408 7.87 8.40 35.80
N ASP A 409 8.76 7.71 35.08
CA ASP A 409 8.97 6.27 35.30
C ASP A 409 10.25 5.95 36.10
N GLN A 410 11.07 6.96 36.42
CA GLN A 410 12.33 6.75 37.16
C GLN A 410 12.25 7.07 38.66
N GLU A 411 11.22 7.78 39.14
CA GLU A 411 11.10 8.10 40.57
C GLU A 411 10.50 6.97 41.42
N GLU A 412 9.76 6.01 40.85
CA GLU A 412 9.17 4.90 41.62
C GLU A 412 10.11 3.71 41.91
N SER A 413 11.35 3.71 41.41
CA SER A 413 12.27 2.57 41.59
C SER A 413 13.31 2.72 42.72
N LYS A 414 13.28 3.82 43.50
CA LYS A 414 14.27 4.06 44.57
C LYS A 414 13.83 3.71 46.00
N ASP A 415 12.55 3.40 46.23
CA ASP A 415 12.04 3.15 47.59
C ASP A 415 11.87 1.65 47.95
N SER A 416 12.45 0.72 47.19
CA SER A 416 12.28 -0.73 47.42
C SER A 416 13.54 -1.53 47.76
N ASN A 417 14.65 -0.87 48.12
CA ASN A 417 15.90 -1.57 48.51
C ASN A 417 16.22 -1.57 50.01
N ASP A 418 15.24 -1.25 50.88
CA ASP A 418 15.38 -1.41 52.33
C ASP A 418 14.48 -2.55 52.83
N SER A 419 14.85 -3.79 52.54
CA SER A 419 14.48 -4.90 53.42
C SER A 419 15.46 -6.06 53.32
N GLU A 420 16.05 -6.36 54.47
CA GLU A 420 16.37 -7.72 54.92
C GLU A 420 17.76 -8.26 54.54
N TYR A 421 18.80 -7.77 55.24
CA TYR A 421 19.91 -8.62 55.67
C TYR A 421 20.36 -8.27 57.10
N ASP A 422 20.39 -9.34 57.89
CA ASP A 422 21.19 -9.63 59.09
C ASP A 422 20.84 -8.93 60.41
N GLU A 423 20.00 -9.64 61.18
CA GLU A 423 20.15 -9.74 62.64
C GLU A 423 21.58 -10.17 62.96
N ASP A 424 22.32 -9.36 63.72
CA ASP A 424 23.21 -9.79 64.81
C ASP A 424 23.79 -8.55 65.51
N GLU A 425 23.17 -8.22 66.65
CA GLU A 425 23.82 -8.04 67.96
C GLU A 425 25.22 -7.38 67.97
N TYR A 426 25.32 -6.09 68.30
CA TYR A 426 26.42 -5.54 69.12
C TYR A 426 26.02 -4.21 69.81
N ASP A 427 26.60 -4.06 70.99
CA ASP A 427 26.25 -3.17 72.10
C ASP A 427 26.42 -1.66 71.91
N GLU A 428 25.62 -0.98 72.73
CA GLU A 428 25.79 0.27 73.47
C GLU A 428 27.08 1.11 73.30
N ASP A 429 26.84 2.42 73.40
CA ASP A 429 27.75 3.54 73.69
C ASP A 429 28.51 4.18 72.51
N GLN A 430 27.97 5.30 72.01
CA GLN A 430 28.75 6.54 71.83
C GLN A 430 27.89 7.79 71.58
N ASP A 431 27.82 8.62 72.62
CA ASP A 431 28.12 10.06 72.65
C ASP A 431 27.67 10.97 71.49
N ASP A 432 26.70 11.83 71.84
CA ASP A 432 26.67 13.28 71.59
C ASP A 432 27.60 13.82 70.49
N GLN A 433 27.04 14.02 69.29
CA GLN A 433 27.63 14.94 68.31
C GLN A 433 26.57 15.84 67.66
N ASP A 434 26.50 17.03 68.26
CA ASP A 434 26.10 18.34 67.75
C ASP A 434 25.45 18.45 66.36
N ASP A 435 24.21 18.96 66.42
CA ASP A 435 23.44 19.58 65.36
C ASP A 435 24.25 20.56 64.49
N ILE A 436 24.49 20.21 63.23
CA ILE A 436 24.80 21.19 62.17
C ILE A 436 23.75 21.06 61.05
N PRO A 437 22.80 22.02 60.92
CA PRO A 437 21.84 22.01 59.83
C PRO A 437 22.52 22.48 58.53
N SER A 438 23.14 21.57 57.80
CA SER A 438 23.64 21.80 56.44
C SER A 438 22.49 21.83 55.43
N LYS A 439 21.68 22.90 55.46
CA LYS A 439 20.82 23.29 54.33
C LYS A 439 21.72 23.83 53.20
N ARG A 440 22.25 22.93 52.37
CA ARG A 440 22.71 23.35 51.03
C ARG A 440 21.47 23.51 50.16
N PRO A 441 21.23 24.69 49.55
CA PRO A 441 20.18 24.81 48.55
C PRO A 441 20.51 23.85 47.40
N ARG A 442 19.64 22.87 47.16
CA ARG A 442 19.62 22.14 45.90
C ARG A 442 19.39 23.20 44.82
N LEU A 443 20.45 23.54 44.09
CA LEU A 443 20.32 24.23 42.82
C LEU A 443 19.52 23.28 41.91
N GLU A 444 18.22 23.54 41.79
CA GLU A 444 17.39 22.99 40.74
C GLU A 444 18.03 23.40 39.42
N ASN A 445 18.88 22.53 38.87
CA ASN A 445 19.35 22.68 37.51
C ASN A 445 18.11 22.52 36.63
N GLU A 446 17.52 23.62 36.19
CA GLU A 446 16.47 23.65 35.17
C GLU A 446 16.94 22.79 34.00
N LYS A 447 16.45 21.54 33.93
CA LYS A 447 16.72 20.65 32.79
C LYS A 447 16.15 21.36 31.58
N LYS A 448 17.00 21.70 30.61
CA LYS A 448 16.53 22.20 29.33
C LYS A 448 15.63 21.13 28.70
N PRO A 449 14.43 21.50 28.20
CA PRO A 449 13.55 20.55 27.53
C PRO A 449 14.28 19.89 26.37
N ALA A 450 14.04 18.59 26.16
CA ALA A 450 14.64 17.88 25.04
C ALA A 450 14.23 18.55 23.72
N PRO A 451 15.16 18.70 22.75
CA PRO A 451 14.86 19.31 21.47
C PRO A 451 13.89 18.44 20.67
N PHE A 452 13.08 19.07 19.82
CA PHE A 452 12.27 18.32 18.85
C PHE A 452 13.18 17.68 17.81
N LEU A 453 12.78 16.51 17.29
CA LEU A 453 13.47 15.89 16.17
C LEU A 453 12.62 16.07 14.93
N MET A 454 13.24 16.53 13.85
CA MET A 454 12.52 16.74 12.59
C MET A 454 13.26 16.06 11.44
N PHE A 455 12.47 15.39 10.60
CA PHE A 455 12.92 14.80 9.36
C PHE A 455 12.19 15.49 8.20
N VAL A 456 12.94 16.13 7.33
CA VAL A 456 12.39 16.81 6.15
C VAL A 456 12.85 16.06 4.90
N ASN A 457 11.92 15.37 4.25
CA ASN A 457 12.18 14.72 2.97
C ASN A 457 11.86 15.67 1.82
N LYS A 458 12.91 16.16 1.15
CA LYS A 458 12.82 17.04 0.00
C LYS A 458 12.66 16.23 -1.30
N SER A 459 11.60 16.49 -2.04
CA SER A 459 11.34 15.91 -3.37
C SER A 459 11.12 17.01 -4.41
N LEU A 460 11.75 16.94 -5.58
CA LEU A 460 11.38 17.82 -6.70
C LEU A 460 10.00 17.42 -7.22
N PHE A 461 9.26 18.37 -7.80
CA PHE A 461 7.91 18.16 -8.33
C PHE A 461 7.81 16.96 -9.31
N ASN A 462 8.91 16.61 -9.99
CA ASN A 462 9.00 15.51 -10.95
C ASN A 462 10.02 14.40 -10.58
N SER A 463 10.66 14.48 -9.40
CA SER A 463 11.65 13.48 -8.98
C SER A 463 11.02 12.48 -8.02
N ARG A 464 11.21 11.19 -8.31
CA ARG A 464 10.91 10.10 -7.36
C ARG A 464 12.02 9.87 -6.33
N ARG A 465 13.14 10.60 -6.42
CA ARG A 465 14.27 10.45 -5.50
C ARG A 465 14.29 11.61 -4.49
N PRO A 466 14.41 11.31 -3.18
CA PRO A 466 14.77 12.30 -2.18
C PRO A 466 16.06 12.99 -2.58
N ILE A 467 16.11 14.31 -2.47
CA ILE A 467 17.37 15.05 -2.57
C ILE A 467 17.93 15.19 -1.15
N SER A 468 19.26 15.19 -1.04
CA SER A 468 20.03 15.35 0.20
C SER A 468 19.56 16.51 1.10
N HIS A 469 20.00 16.45 2.36
CA HIS A 469 19.71 17.34 3.50
C HIS A 469 19.05 18.68 3.20
N TRP A 470 17.93 18.91 3.88
CA TRP A 470 17.20 20.17 3.87
C TRP A 470 18.05 21.32 4.43
N ASN A 471 18.12 22.44 3.70
CA ASN A 471 18.67 23.70 4.21
C ASN A 471 17.51 24.65 4.49
N SER A 472 17.28 24.96 5.77
CA SER A 472 16.20 25.85 6.24
C SER A 472 16.29 27.28 5.70
N ARG A 473 17.38 27.67 5.03
CA ARG A 473 17.55 29.00 4.41
C ARG A 473 16.81 29.17 3.08
N ASN A 474 16.52 28.09 2.34
CA ASN A 474 15.90 28.16 1.00
C ASN A 474 14.39 27.84 1.01
N TRP A 475 13.70 28.20 2.08
CA TRP A 475 12.28 27.90 2.33
C TRP A 475 11.31 28.61 1.37
N ARG A 476 11.72 29.71 0.71
CA ARG A 476 10.85 30.53 -0.15
C ARG A 476 10.29 29.81 -1.39
N TYR A 477 10.89 28.71 -1.80
CA TYR A 477 10.49 27.92 -2.98
C TYR A 477 9.89 26.55 -2.61
N ALA A 478 9.50 26.37 -1.35
CA ALA A 478 9.05 25.10 -0.82
C ALA A 478 7.53 25.08 -0.62
N TRP A 479 6.90 23.96 -0.98
CA TRP A 479 5.52 23.65 -0.58
C TRP A 479 5.44 22.40 0.29
N LEU A 480 4.48 22.35 1.19
CA LEU A 480 4.16 21.16 1.97
C LEU A 480 3.27 20.23 1.13
N LYS A 481 3.70 18.98 0.95
CA LYS A 481 2.81 17.92 0.46
C LYS A 481 2.23 17.15 1.63
N SER A 482 3.08 16.66 2.52
CA SER A 482 2.61 15.88 3.65
C SER A 482 3.29 16.32 4.94
N VAL A 483 2.51 16.41 6.00
CA VAL A 483 3.01 16.68 7.36
C VAL A 483 2.59 15.53 8.24
N TYR A 484 3.56 14.89 8.88
CA TYR A 484 3.37 13.77 9.79
C TYR A 484 3.87 14.17 11.18
N PHE A 485 3.03 14.01 12.20
CA PHE A 485 3.43 14.19 13.59
C PHE A 485 3.49 12.82 14.27
N HIS A 486 4.61 12.51 14.92
CA HIS A 486 4.83 11.25 15.61
C HIS A 486 5.39 11.51 17.02
N SER A 487 4.97 10.75 18.02
CA SER A 487 5.71 10.60 19.27
C SER A 487 6.95 9.74 19.02
N LEU A 488 8.12 10.15 19.52
CA LEU A 488 9.27 9.24 19.57
C LEU A 488 8.99 8.13 20.57
N GLN A 489 8.91 6.89 20.10
CA GLN A 489 8.93 5.76 21.03
C GLN A 489 10.40 5.51 21.41
N PRO A 490 10.78 5.53 22.70
CA PRO A 490 12.19 5.49 23.13
C PRO A 490 12.97 4.21 22.76
N TYR A 491 12.30 3.19 22.21
CA TYR A 491 12.80 1.80 22.26
C TYR A 491 13.13 1.13 20.93
N THR A 492 12.95 1.78 19.77
CA THR A 492 13.05 1.04 18.49
C THR A 492 13.89 1.68 17.38
N SER A 493 14.34 2.93 17.50
CA SER A 493 15.23 3.49 16.49
C SER A 493 16.65 2.91 16.67
N SER A 494 17.12 2.23 15.62
CA SER A 494 18.53 1.87 15.47
C SER A 494 19.39 3.13 15.67
N PRO A 495 20.60 3.03 16.26
CA PRO A 495 21.56 4.14 16.33
C PRO A 495 21.76 4.86 14.98
N ASP A 496 21.63 4.13 13.86
CA ASP A 496 21.77 4.66 12.51
C ASP A 496 20.58 5.54 12.07
N GLU A 497 19.37 5.32 12.61
CA GLU A 497 18.20 6.16 12.29
C GLU A 497 18.31 7.53 12.96
N ASN A 498 19.00 7.63 14.10
CA ASN A 498 19.22 8.91 14.80
C ASN A 498 20.05 9.90 13.98
N GLU A 499 20.88 9.44 13.03
CA GLU A 499 21.65 10.33 12.14
C GLU A 499 20.78 11.06 11.09
N LEU A 500 19.58 10.53 10.80
CA LEU A 500 18.67 11.14 9.82
C LEU A 500 17.82 12.27 10.41
N TYR A 501 17.64 12.29 11.73
CA TYR A 501 16.83 13.28 12.41
C TYR A 501 17.68 14.48 12.82
N GLN A 502 17.22 15.68 12.47
CA GLN A 502 17.90 16.90 12.88
C GLN A 502 17.22 17.45 14.15
N PRO A 503 17.97 17.65 15.26
CA PRO A 503 17.47 18.41 16.39
C PRO A 503 17.06 19.79 15.93
N CYS A 504 15.87 20.22 16.32
CA CYS A 504 15.31 21.50 15.92
C CYS A 504 14.53 22.14 17.06
N GLU A 505 14.50 23.46 17.06
CA GLU A 505 13.67 24.20 17.99
C GLU A 505 12.24 24.28 17.47
N LEU A 506 11.27 24.50 18.36
CA LEU A 506 9.87 24.67 17.98
C LEU A 506 9.71 25.74 16.88
N GLN A 507 10.50 26.82 16.94
CA GLN A 507 10.46 27.90 15.95
C GLN A 507 10.83 27.43 14.53
N ASP A 508 11.77 26.49 14.39
CA ASP A 508 12.15 25.93 13.09
C ASP A 508 11.02 25.10 12.49
N ILE A 509 10.35 24.30 13.33
CA ILE A 509 9.19 23.51 12.94
C ILE A 509 8.06 24.45 12.51
N LEU A 510 7.73 25.45 13.35
CA LEU A 510 6.69 26.44 13.05
C LEU A 510 6.96 27.16 11.73
N ARG A 511 8.23 27.50 11.45
CA ARG A 511 8.62 28.12 10.18
C ARG A 511 8.40 27.18 8.99
N ILE A 512 8.72 25.90 9.11
CA ILE A 512 8.53 24.92 8.02
C ILE A 512 7.05 24.61 7.79
N ILE A 513 6.28 24.38 8.85
CA ILE A 513 4.84 24.13 8.72
C ILE A 513 4.07 25.40 8.29
N SER A 514 4.67 26.58 8.43
CA SER A 514 4.15 27.84 7.87
C SER A 514 4.28 27.95 6.35
N LEU A 515 4.94 27.01 5.67
CA LEU A 515 5.01 26.96 4.20
C LEU A 515 3.65 26.64 3.54
N PRO A 516 3.35 27.21 2.36
CA PRO A 516 2.09 26.94 1.66
C PRO A 516 1.95 25.44 1.33
N VAL A 517 0.73 24.90 1.39
CA VAL A 517 0.44 23.53 0.94
C VAL A 517 0.49 23.48 -0.59
N ALA A 518 1.10 22.44 -1.14
CA ALA A 518 1.27 22.29 -2.58
C ALA A 518 -0.11 22.26 -3.27
N PRO A 519 -0.33 23.06 -4.32
CA PRO A 519 -1.58 23.03 -5.07
C PRO A 519 -1.74 21.67 -5.74
N ILE A 520 -2.96 21.12 -5.68
CA ILE A 520 -3.29 19.79 -6.21
C ILE A 520 -3.43 19.90 -7.72
N SER A 521 -2.32 19.80 -8.46
CA SER A 521 -2.39 19.77 -9.93
C SER A 521 -2.66 18.36 -10.47
N ASP A 522 -2.37 17.31 -9.68
CA ASP A 522 -2.57 15.91 -10.07
C ASP A 522 -3.57 15.22 -9.13
N THR A 523 -4.64 14.66 -9.71
CA THR A 523 -5.65 13.82 -9.02
C THR A 523 -5.06 12.68 -8.19
N ARG A 524 -3.82 12.26 -8.47
CA ARG A 524 -3.10 11.20 -7.73
C ARG A 524 -2.24 11.71 -6.57
N SER A 525 -1.88 12.99 -6.55
CA SER A 525 -1.01 13.56 -5.52
C SER A 525 -1.84 14.33 -4.50
N ARG A 526 -2.23 13.65 -3.42
CA ARG A 526 -2.94 14.26 -2.29
C ARG A 526 -1.95 14.87 -1.30
N SER A 527 -2.22 16.11 -0.88
CA SER A 527 -1.58 16.65 0.31
C SER A 527 -2.17 16.00 1.55
N SER A 528 -1.33 15.55 2.49
CA SER A 528 -1.80 14.81 3.66
C SER A 528 -1.25 15.34 4.97
N LEU A 529 -2.13 15.67 5.91
CA LEU A 529 -1.77 15.88 7.31
C LEU A 529 -2.06 14.57 8.06
N SER A 530 -1.08 14.03 8.78
CA SER A 530 -1.22 12.80 9.54
C SER A 530 -0.74 13.02 10.97
N LEU A 531 -1.57 12.69 11.94
CA LEU A 531 -1.18 12.63 13.34
C LEU A 531 -1.09 11.15 13.72
N GLY A 532 0.13 10.69 13.93
CA GLY A 532 0.42 9.38 14.49
C GLY A 532 0.13 9.34 15.98
N TRP A 533 0.66 8.32 16.65
CA TRP A 533 0.56 8.20 18.10
C TRP A 533 1.25 9.40 18.76
N ILE A 534 0.52 10.17 19.56
CA ILE A 534 1.00 11.34 20.31
C ILE A 534 0.64 11.10 21.77
N ARG A 535 1.63 11.18 22.67
CA ARG A 535 1.34 11.05 24.10
C ARG A 535 0.53 12.24 24.60
N PRO A 536 -0.31 12.07 25.64
CA PRO A 536 -1.03 13.19 26.24
C PRO A 536 -0.12 14.36 26.65
N THR A 537 1.08 14.07 27.15
CA THR A 537 2.09 15.07 27.54
C THR A 537 2.66 15.87 26.36
N GLU A 538 2.60 15.33 25.15
CA GLU A 538 3.09 15.97 23.93
C GLU A 538 1.97 16.71 23.17
N MET A 539 0.72 16.54 23.61
CA MET A 539 -0.47 16.97 22.88
C MET A 539 -0.54 18.50 22.73
N ASP A 540 -0.19 19.25 23.77
CA ASP A 540 -0.20 20.72 23.70
C ASP A 540 0.82 21.24 22.65
N SER A 541 1.95 20.56 22.48
CA SER A 541 2.92 20.90 21.42
C SER A 541 2.38 20.59 20.03
N ALA A 542 1.73 19.44 19.85
CA ALA A 542 1.08 19.07 18.61
C ALA A 542 -0.05 20.05 18.24
N LEU A 543 -0.91 20.40 19.21
CA LEU A 543 -2.01 21.36 19.02
C LEU A 543 -1.48 22.75 18.65
N ASN A 544 -0.40 23.22 19.27
CA ASN A 544 0.24 24.48 18.90
C ASN A 544 0.74 24.45 17.45
N MET A 545 1.35 23.34 17.01
CA MET A 545 1.80 23.19 15.62
C MET A 545 0.62 23.13 14.64
N LEU A 546 -0.46 22.44 15.01
CA LEU A 546 -1.68 22.35 14.20
C LEU A 546 -2.41 23.69 14.09
N ASN A 547 -2.45 24.48 15.16
CA ASN A 547 -2.99 25.83 15.18
C ASN A 547 -2.22 26.79 14.27
N VAL A 548 -0.91 26.57 14.09
CA VAL A 548 -0.08 27.33 13.14
C VAL A 548 -0.26 26.86 11.71
N LEU A 549 -0.60 25.57 11.51
CA LEU A 549 -0.77 25.03 10.17
C LEU A 549 -1.89 25.75 9.41
N GLN A 550 -3.04 26.07 10.05
CA GLN A 550 -4.16 26.90 9.51
C GLN A 550 -4.39 26.79 7.99
N LYS A 551 -4.16 25.61 7.42
CA LYS A 551 -4.12 25.33 5.99
C LYS A 551 -4.88 24.07 5.74
N THR A 552 -5.49 24.02 4.57
CA THR A 552 -6.28 22.89 4.15
C THR A 552 -5.41 21.83 3.49
N PHE A 553 -5.50 20.59 3.98
CA PHE A 553 -4.90 19.42 3.35
C PHE A 553 -6.00 18.60 2.68
N THR A 554 -5.70 17.97 1.54
CA THR A 554 -6.73 17.13 0.88
C THR A 554 -7.11 15.89 1.66
N GLN A 555 -6.25 15.48 2.58
CA GLN A 555 -6.43 14.31 3.39
C GLN A 555 -5.88 14.59 4.78
N THR A 556 -6.73 14.46 5.79
CA THR A 556 -6.29 14.53 7.18
C THR A 556 -6.53 13.17 7.82
N ILE A 557 -5.47 12.55 8.33
CA ILE A 557 -5.46 11.22 8.93
C ILE A 557 -5.13 11.37 10.41
N PHE A 558 -5.95 10.80 11.28
CA PHE A 558 -5.70 10.75 12.71
C PHE A 558 -5.63 9.28 13.10
N CYS A 559 -4.44 8.83 13.51
CA CYS A 559 -4.20 7.47 13.97
C CYS A 559 -4.07 7.51 15.49
N ASN A 560 -5.17 7.35 16.22
CA ASN A 560 -5.12 7.13 17.67
C ASN A 560 -5.20 5.63 17.96
N HIS A 561 -4.28 5.14 18.81
CA HIS A 561 -4.19 3.75 19.25
C HIS A 561 -4.20 3.61 20.78
N GLY A 562 -4.61 4.64 21.52
CA GLY A 562 -4.75 4.60 22.98
C GLY A 562 -6.20 4.76 23.47
N ASP A 563 -6.46 4.27 24.69
CA ASP A 563 -7.73 4.42 25.39
C ASP A 563 -7.97 5.88 25.77
N GLY A 564 -8.74 6.58 24.93
CA GLY A 564 -9.16 7.97 25.14
C GLY A 564 -8.55 8.94 24.13
N ILE A 565 -9.41 9.61 23.37
CA ILE A 565 -9.01 10.86 22.70
C ILE A 565 -9.11 11.94 23.77
N ASP A 566 -8.04 12.70 23.99
CA ASP A 566 -8.07 13.88 24.86
C ASP A 566 -9.16 14.84 24.34
N LEU A 567 -10.04 15.33 25.23
CA LEU A 567 -11.11 16.28 24.90
C LEU A 567 -10.59 17.49 24.10
N LYS A 568 -9.33 17.92 24.33
CA LYS A 568 -8.69 18.99 23.57
C LYS A 568 -8.49 18.65 22.09
N VAL A 569 -8.20 17.38 21.78
CA VAL A 569 -8.07 16.91 20.39
C VAL A 569 -9.43 16.82 19.74
N GLU A 570 -10.46 16.39 20.46
CA GLU A 570 -11.83 16.38 19.93
C GLU A 570 -12.34 17.80 19.65
N GLU A 571 -12.07 18.75 20.55
CA GLU A 571 -12.42 20.16 20.36
C GLU A 571 -11.68 20.77 19.17
N PHE A 572 -10.36 20.57 19.08
CA PHE A 572 -9.57 21.00 17.92
C PHE A 572 -10.05 20.36 16.62
N LEU A 573 -10.33 19.04 16.64
CA LEU A 573 -10.87 18.32 15.50
C LEU A 573 -12.21 18.91 15.10
N SER A 574 -13.11 19.18 16.04
CA SER A 574 -14.40 19.79 15.75
C SER A 574 -14.22 21.15 15.07
N ASP A 575 -13.43 22.06 15.64
CA ASP A 575 -13.17 23.38 15.07
C ASP A 575 -12.45 23.30 13.69
N TYR A 576 -11.49 22.40 13.53
CA TYR A 576 -10.80 22.17 12.25
C TYR A 576 -11.77 21.61 11.19
N LEU A 577 -12.64 20.68 11.58
CA LEU A 577 -13.65 20.06 10.69
C LEU A 577 -14.75 21.04 10.31
N ASP A 578 -15.19 21.90 11.23
CA ASP A 578 -16.22 22.91 10.98
C ASP A 578 -15.73 23.98 9.98
N ARG A 579 -14.42 24.17 9.87
CA ARG A 579 -13.79 25.03 8.86
C ARG A 579 -13.65 24.37 7.47
N GLU A 580 -13.79 23.05 7.34
CA GLU A 580 -13.55 22.30 6.09
C GLU A 580 -14.76 21.49 5.58
N THR A 581 -15.11 21.64 4.30
CA THR A 581 -16.17 20.85 3.64
C THR A 581 -15.82 19.38 3.33
N MET A 582 -14.57 18.90 3.50
CA MET A 582 -14.16 17.55 3.06
C MET A 582 -13.06 16.87 3.91
N ALA A 583 -13.25 16.73 5.21
CA ALA A 583 -12.38 15.86 5.99
C ALA A 583 -12.76 14.38 5.91
N ARG A 584 -11.76 13.50 6.04
CA ARG A 584 -11.92 12.04 6.13
C ARG A 584 -11.34 11.53 7.44
N THR A 585 -12.16 11.43 8.48
CA THR A 585 -11.78 10.76 9.71
C THR A 585 -11.82 9.24 9.50
N CYS A 586 -10.67 8.56 9.70
CA CYS A 586 -10.61 7.10 9.80
C CYS A 586 -10.45 6.73 11.28
N GLN A 587 -11.56 6.54 11.99
CA GLN A 587 -11.53 5.89 13.31
C GLN A 587 -11.40 4.38 13.11
N HIS A 588 -10.34 3.77 13.65
CA HIS A 588 -10.33 2.34 13.97
C HIS A 588 -10.93 2.21 15.38
N GLY A 589 -12.02 1.46 15.50
CA GLY A 589 -12.95 1.59 16.61
C GLY A 589 -12.52 0.98 17.94
N VAL A 590 -13.02 1.58 19.03
CA VAL A 590 -13.28 0.95 20.33
C VAL A 590 -14.61 1.52 20.86
N ASN A 591 -15.48 0.66 21.41
CA ASN A 591 -16.79 1.02 21.97
C ASN A 591 -16.67 1.51 23.42
N GLY A 592 -17.40 2.59 23.75
CA GLY A 592 -17.96 2.79 25.10
C GLY A 592 -17.78 4.18 25.74
N CYS A 593 -18.76 5.09 25.58
CA CYS A 593 -19.44 5.85 26.65
C CYS A 593 -20.14 7.14 26.18
N VAL A 594 -21.42 7.23 26.57
CA VAL A 594 -22.26 8.38 26.96
C VAL A 594 -22.45 9.55 25.98
N ASP A 595 -23.72 9.70 25.59
CA ASP A 595 -24.32 10.81 24.86
C ASP A 595 -24.00 12.20 25.46
N ARG A 596 -23.39 13.08 24.67
CA ARG A 596 -23.64 14.54 24.67
C ARG A 596 -23.27 15.20 23.34
N GLU A 597 -24.32 15.40 22.54
CA GLU A 597 -24.61 16.55 21.66
C GLU A 597 -23.45 17.38 21.08
N VAL A 598 -23.22 17.23 19.76
CA VAL A 598 -22.90 18.37 18.87
C VAL A 598 -23.98 18.41 17.80
N GLU A 599 -24.93 19.31 18.05
CA GLU A 599 -26.24 19.44 17.41
C GLU A 599 -26.17 20.49 16.29
N GLU A 600 -25.51 20.22 15.16
CA GLU A 600 -25.72 21.11 13.99
C GLU A 600 -25.61 20.49 12.59
N CYS A 601 -25.33 19.19 12.43
CA CYS A 601 -25.37 18.54 11.11
C CYS A 601 -26.01 17.14 11.05
N LYS A 602 -26.63 16.65 12.12
CA LYS A 602 -27.26 15.32 12.15
C LYS A 602 -28.79 15.42 12.20
N LYS A 603 -29.44 15.89 11.13
CA LYS A 603 -30.88 15.64 10.97
C LYS A 603 -31.11 14.14 10.82
N ILE A 604 -31.68 13.52 11.85
CA ILE A 604 -32.15 12.13 11.78
C ILE A 604 -33.35 12.09 10.85
N LEU A 605 -33.21 11.42 9.71
CA LEU A 605 -34.33 11.24 8.78
C LEU A 605 -35.13 10.01 9.22
N SER A 606 -36.38 10.24 9.60
CA SER A 606 -37.36 9.17 9.84
C SER A 606 -37.72 8.46 8.53
N GLU A 607 -38.26 7.25 8.65
CA GLU A 607 -38.77 6.49 7.50
C GLU A 607 -39.75 7.31 6.65
N ALA A 608 -40.64 8.07 7.30
CA ALA A 608 -41.62 8.91 6.63
C ALA A 608 -40.95 10.01 5.81
N ALA A 609 -39.95 10.69 6.37
CA ALA A 609 -39.23 11.75 5.68
C ALA A 609 -38.44 11.22 4.46
N MET A 610 -37.84 10.04 4.58
CA MET A 610 -37.16 9.38 3.47
C MET A 610 -38.14 8.94 2.36
N LYS A 611 -39.31 8.41 2.74
CA LYS A 611 -40.37 8.07 1.77
C LYS A 611 -40.87 9.30 1.04
N THR A 612 -41.08 10.41 1.74
CA THR A 612 -41.47 11.69 1.13
C THR A 612 -40.38 12.21 0.19
N LEU A 613 -39.10 12.12 0.56
CA LEU A 613 -37.99 12.51 -0.31
C LEU A 613 -37.98 11.69 -1.61
N LEU A 614 -38.10 10.37 -1.51
CA LEU A 614 -38.12 9.48 -2.67
C LEU A 614 -39.38 9.64 -3.53
N ALA A 615 -40.54 9.91 -2.92
CA ALA A 615 -41.78 10.20 -3.65
C ALA A 615 -41.64 11.48 -4.47
N ARG A 616 -41.18 12.58 -3.85
CA ARG A 616 -40.94 13.85 -4.54
C ARG A 616 -39.90 13.73 -5.66
N TRP A 617 -38.83 12.96 -5.43
CA TRP A 617 -37.82 12.66 -6.45
C TRP A 617 -38.43 11.92 -7.66
N ARG A 618 -39.32 10.95 -7.43
CA ARG A 618 -39.99 10.18 -8.49
C ARG A 618 -41.10 10.93 -9.20
N GLU A 619 -41.70 11.92 -8.56
CA GLU A 619 -42.73 12.80 -9.16
C GLU A 619 -42.12 13.89 -10.04
N GLY A 620 -40.80 14.07 -10.01
CA GLY A 620 -40.12 15.12 -10.77
C GLY A 620 -40.26 16.52 -10.17
N SER A 621 -40.92 16.66 -9.01
CA SER A 621 -41.09 17.91 -8.26
C SER A 621 -39.82 18.32 -7.48
N GLY A 622 -38.66 17.79 -7.89
CA GLY A 622 -37.40 17.77 -7.18
C GLY A 622 -36.43 18.90 -7.51
N GLU A 623 -36.76 19.89 -8.33
CA GLU A 623 -35.82 20.99 -8.65
C GLU A 623 -35.25 21.67 -7.39
N PHE A 624 -36.11 21.93 -6.39
CA PHE A 624 -35.69 22.45 -5.08
C PHE A 624 -34.81 21.46 -4.29
N VAL A 625 -35.01 20.16 -4.49
CA VAL A 625 -34.24 19.08 -3.83
C VAL A 625 -32.87 18.90 -4.51
N VAL A 626 -32.78 19.11 -5.82
CA VAL A 626 -31.53 19.03 -6.60
C VAL A 626 -30.59 20.18 -6.23
N GLU A 627 -31.11 21.40 -6.04
CA GLU A 627 -30.28 22.54 -5.63
C GLU A 627 -29.77 22.40 -4.18
N GLN A 628 -30.61 21.90 -3.26
CA GLN A 628 -30.22 21.77 -1.85
C GLN A 628 -29.41 20.51 -1.53
N ILE A 629 -29.57 19.42 -2.29
CA ILE A 629 -28.89 18.14 -2.03
C ILE A 629 -27.84 17.87 -3.11
N ARG A 630 -26.76 18.68 -3.14
CA ARG A 630 -25.58 18.32 -3.94
C ARG A 630 -24.87 17.10 -3.32
N ARG A 631 -24.67 17.13 -1.99
CA ARG A 631 -24.08 16.02 -1.22
C ARG A 631 -24.32 16.23 0.28
N THR A 632 -25.00 15.30 0.95
CA THR A 632 -25.31 15.42 2.38
C THR A 632 -25.21 14.05 3.07
N ASN A 633 -24.66 14.03 4.28
CA ASN A 633 -24.68 12.86 5.15
C ASN A 633 -25.93 12.91 6.02
N ILE A 634 -26.64 11.79 6.13
CA ILE A 634 -27.86 11.69 6.92
C ILE A 634 -27.74 10.49 7.85
N LYS A 635 -28.16 10.66 9.10
CA LYS A 635 -28.33 9.56 10.04
C LYS A 635 -29.73 9.00 9.83
N MET A 636 -29.83 7.72 9.51
CA MET A 636 -31.13 7.04 9.46
C MET A 636 -31.38 6.35 10.80
N ASP A 637 -32.65 6.30 11.23
CA ASP A 637 -33.01 5.41 12.32
C ASP A 637 -32.74 3.94 11.93
N ARG A 638 -32.51 3.10 12.93
CA ARG A 638 -32.11 1.70 12.74
C ARG A 638 -33.12 0.90 11.89
N CYS A 639 -34.41 1.20 11.97
CA CYS A 639 -35.45 0.51 11.21
C CYS A 639 -35.43 0.93 9.74
N THR A 640 -35.28 2.22 9.45
CA THR A 640 -35.14 2.76 8.09
C THR A 640 -33.84 2.27 7.45
N ALA A 641 -32.72 2.34 8.17
CA ALA A 641 -31.43 1.84 7.72
C ALA A 641 -31.50 0.35 7.35
N LYS A 642 -32.19 -0.46 8.17
CA LYS A 642 -32.41 -1.88 7.89
C LYS A 642 -33.14 -2.08 6.56
N LYS A 643 -34.21 -1.33 6.26
CA LYS A 643 -34.97 -1.46 5.00
C LYS A 643 -34.15 -1.12 3.75
N PHE A 644 -33.31 -0.08 3.83
CA PHE A 644 -32.38 0.27 2.74
C PHE A 644 -31.21 -0.70 2.62
N SER A 645 -30.81 -1.37 3.70
CA SER A 645 -29.79 -2.43 3.67
C SER A 645 -30.32 -3.83 3.35
N ALA A 646 -31.62 -4.07 3.52
CA ALA A 646 -32.27 -5.37 3.31
C ALA A 646 -32.73 -5.56 1.86
N THR A 647 -32.80 -4.49 1.07
CA THR A 647 -33.11 -4.55 -0.35
C THR A 647 -31.81 -4.73 -1.15
N ARG A 648 -31.46 -6.01 -1.37
CA ARG A 648 -30.26 -6.57 -2.03
C ARG A 648 -29.01 -6.66 -1.13
N ARG A 649 -28.41 -7.86 -1.19
CA ARG A 649 -27.26 -8.43 -0.46
C ARG A 649 -26.25 -7.38 0.02
N HIS A 650 -25.75 -7.57 1.25
CA HIS A 650 -24.68 -6.84 1.95
C HIS A 650 -23.50 -6.42 1.07
N THR A 651 -23.74 -5.42 0.26
CA THR A 651 -22.76 -4.83 -0.61
C THR A 651 -22.81 -3.35 -0.30
N THR A 652 -21.65 -2.75 -0.15
CA THR A 652 -21.42 -1.31 -0.02
C THR A 652 -21.87 -0.54 -1.27
N TYR A 653 -22.65 -1.15 -2.16
CA TYR A 653 -23.04 -0.57 -3.42
C TYR A 653 -24.07 0.55 -3.21
N PRO A 654 -23.86 1.69 -3.87
CA PRO A 654 -24.85 2.75 -3.91
C PRO A 654 -26.17 2.26 -4.52
N VAL A 655 -27.29 2.66 -3.92
CA VAL A 655 -28.63 2.58 -4.52
C VAL A 655 -28.86 3.85 -5.33
N PHE A 656 -29.33 3.70 -6.56
CA PHE A 656 -29.62 4.82 -7.46
C PHE A 656 -31.11 4.92 -7.74
N PHE A 657 -31.62 6.16 -7.75
CA PHE A 657 -32.97 6.48 -8.21
C PHE A 657 -32.88 7.50 -9.34
N ALA A 658 -33.29 7.14 -10.56
CA ALA A 658 -33.32 8.09 -11.69
C ALA A 658 -34.38 9.17 -11.44
N HIS A 659 -34.07 10.42 -11.81
CA HIS A 659 -35.06 11.50 -11.85
C HIS A 659 -35.84 11.41 -13.17
N PRO A 660 -37.17 11.60 -13.18
CA PRO A 660 -37.98 11.46 -14.40
C PRO A 660 -37.82 12.63 -15.39
N VAL A 661 -37.36 13.80 -14.95
CA VAL A 661 -37.35 15.05 -15.75
C VAL A 661 -35.93 15.61 -15.98
N VAL A 662 -34.97 15.30 -15.12
CA VAL A 662 -33.60 15.85 -15.22
C VAL A 662 -32.61 14.71 -15.40
N ASN A 663 -31.50 14.96 -16.11
CA ASN A 663 -30.48 13.95 -16.40
C ASN A 663 -29.60 13.64 -15.16
N ALA A 664 -30.23 13.22 -14.06
CA ALA A 664 -29.60 13.00 -12.78
C ALA A 664 -30.14 11.75 -12.06
N ARG A 665 -29.33 11.18 -11.18
CA ARG A 665 -29.68 10.07 -10.27
C ARG A 665 -29.42 10.48 -8.83
N LEU A 666 -30.36 10.17 -7.94
CA LEU A 666 -30.14 10.23 -6.50
C LEU A 666 -29.36 8.97 -6.09
N LYS A 667 -28.11 9.16 -5.69
CA LYS A 667 -27.22 8.11 -5.19
C LYS A 667 -27.26 8.09 -3.68
N ILE A 668 -27.75 7.01 -3.08
CA ILE A 668 -27.72 6.76 -1.65
C ILE A 668 -26.71 5.65 -1.38
N HIS A 669 -25.64 5.92 -0.64
CA HIS A 669 -24.68 4.89 -0.24
C HIS A 669 -24.41 4.92 1.25
N ARG A 670 -24.21 3.74 1.82
CA ARG A 670 -23.86 3.60 3.23
C ARG A 670 -22.44 4.13 3.44
N PHE A 671 -22.31 5.11 4.32
CA PHE A 671 -21.03 5.78 4.60
C PHE A 671 -20.35 5.20 5.84
N ASN A 672 -21.12 4.92 6.90
CA ASN A 672 -20.62 4.22 8.09
C ASN A 672 -21.53 3.03 8.45
N VAL A 673 -20.92 1.86 8.72
CA VAL A 673 -21.62 0.62 9.04
C VAL A 673 -22.16 0.64 10.47
N SER A 674 -21.41 1.17 11.43
CA SER A 674 -21.79 1.19 12.85
C SER A 674 -22.92 2.18 13.14
N ASP A 675 -22.88 3.35 12.50
CA ASP A 675 -23.72 4.49 12.93
C ASP A 675 -24.98 4.71 12.09
N HIS A 676 -25.25 3.81 11.13
CA HIS A 676 -26.36 3.96 10.18
C HIS A 676 -26.34 5.30 9.41
N ILE A 677 -25.14 5.81 9.11
CA ILE A 677 -24.97 7.04 8.33
C ILE A 677 -24.96 6.69 6.84
N PHE A 678 -25.84 7.32 6.09
CA PHE A 678 -25.92 7.23 4.64
C PHE A 678 -25.55 8.57 4.03
N ARG A 679 -24.85 8.54 2.90
CA ARG A 679 -24.59 9.72 2.10
C ARG A 679 -25.53 9.72 0.90
N ILE A 680 -26.30 10.80 0.79
CA ILE A 680 -27.12 11.11 -0.37
C ILE A 680 -26.36 12.11 -1.24
N SER A 681 -26.27 11.84 -2.54
CA SER A 681 -25.71 12.77 -3.52
C SER A 681 -26.50 12.68 -4.81
N VAL A 682 -26.76 13.82 -5.45
CA VAL A 682 -27.27 13.85 -6.81
C VAL A 682 -26.08 13.76 -7.76
N VAL A 683 -26.10 12.79 -8.68
CA VAL A 683 -25.06 12.59 -9.69
C VAL A 683 -25.65 12.70 -11.09
N PRO A 684 -24.97 13.33 -12.07
CA PRO A 684 -25.43 13.31 -13.46
C PRO A 684 -25.44 11.88 -14.00
N ILE A 685 -26.32 11.59 -14.96
CA ILE A 685 -26.30 10.31 -15.68
C ILE A 685 -25.16 10.37 -16.70
N ASP A 686 -24.25 9.41 -16.61
CA ASP A 686 -23.20 9.20 -17.60
C ASP A 686 -23.83 8.73 -18.93
N THR A 687 -23.56 9.46 -20.01
CA THR A 687 -24.14 9.22 -21.33
C THR A 687 -23.67 7.92 -21.98
N GLU A 688 -22.58 7.33 -21.49
CA GLU A 688 -21.93 6.16 -22.12
C GLU A 688 -22.29 4.80 -21.49
N VAL A 689 -23.09 4.75 -20.41
CA VAL A 689 -23.18 3.54 -19.53
C VAL A 689 -24.62 3.06 -19.25
N VAL A 690 -25.62 3.24 -20.13
CA VAL A 690 -27.01 2.86 -19.79
C VAL A 690 -27.85 2.29 -20.94
N ASP A 691 -28.38 1.07 -20.74
CA ASP A 691 -29.30 0.33 -21.62
C ASP A 691 -30.80 0.73 -21.52
N ASP A 692 -31.18 1.52 -20.51
CA ASP A 692 -32.58 1.91 -20.20
C ASP A 692 -32.90 3.37 -20.60
N TRP A 693 -32.76 3.71 -21.87
CA TRP A 693 -33.39 4.93 -22.38
C TRP A 693 -34.89 4.69 -22.53
N ASN A 694 -35.72 5.45 -21.80
CA ASN A 694 -37.15 5.54 -22.10
C ASN A 694 -37.32 6.51 -23.28
N PHE A 695 -36.99 6.02 -24.49
CA PHE A 695 -37.03 6.79 -25.73
C PHE A 695 -38.41 7.39 -26.00
N ASP A 696 -39.49 6.73 -25.56
CA ASP A 696 -40.86 7.17 -25.79
C ASP A 696 -41.14 8.57 -25.21
N LYS A 697 -40.52 8.93 -24.08
CA LYS A 697 -40.66 10.28 -23.49
C LYS A 697 -39.76 11.34 -24.13
N LEU A 698 -38.67 10.93 -24.77
CA LEU A 698 -37.74 11.85 -25.43
C LEU A 698 -38.29 12.38 -26.76
N PHE A 699 -39.26 11.67 -27.35
CA PHE A 699 -39.95 12.06 -28.58
C PHE A 699 -41.31 12.74 -28.37
N GLU A 700 -41.90 12.71 -27.16
CA GLU A 700 -43.12 13.45 -26.82
C GLU A 700 -42.87 14.95 -26.51
N LEU A 701 -41.61 15.36 -26.33
CA LEU A 701 -41.21 16.76 -26.09
C LEU A 701 -40.70 17.47 -27.37
N ARG A 702 -41.29 17.14 -28.53
CA ARG A 702 -41.12 17.91 -29.77
C ARG A 702 -42.38 18.63 -30.20
#